data_AF-A0A2U3EGQ4-F1
#
_entry.id   AF-A0A2U3EGQ4-F1
#
_cell.length_a   1.000
_cell.length_b   1.000
_cell.length_c   1.000
_cell.angle_alpha   90.00
_cell.angle_beta   90.00
_cell.angle_gamma   90.00
#
_symmetry.space_group_name_H-M   'P 1'
#
loop_
_entity.id
_entity.type
_entity.pdbx_description
1 polymer ?
#
loop_
_entity_poly.entity_id
_entity_poly.type
_entity_poly.pdbx_seq_one_letter_code
_entity_poly.pdbx_strand_id
1 'polypeptide(L)'
;MLFVHDAKSIPTIYSRRASKSSFYITGSWGKVESLFNMREASVHARARKIIAVPYSFSNVQRMEPLVDEQVQSWIDKIDATFAAAHKEFNFVPWAFYLAYDVVSSVGFGAPIGFIEQGRDVYGLVRCVGDGMPIFGLMSILWPFTEWIKTTFLGRYLVSSPQDNAGFGVALRFRDEVVEQRLNDIAAGKVDDRKDFLYHFLAARDADDRPLDIEYVKAEAFLTLIAGGNTVGSSLNSFLENILTRPDVYEKLMAEVDGATKAGKLSPMPQHAEVMEHCPYYVACLRECMRIDPEAQTTMPRIVPEGGLELYGHFVPAGTEVTCSPWFAHRDTSIFGDDVESFRPERWLDPGKTVEYLKYNMNFGSGVRSCLGKDLAMMELFKAGIVFLRLFRVAFADERRSVRRQMKGGLRIFEEMRRHPIKRATTVGPKQIYGKVIIIVQPSLWIPCPSRRQPPGLDRLPERGSAEKRGSSFEGFCSFPSSHMKGTVAVSALAAVILSTVGQAAAKGSFSLDSDDSTKQAASTLARGVIQYYKGNQTGEIPGILPGPPPAGDYYWYQGSIMWASLIDYWHATGDTAYNKLIVDGMLWQQGELSHFMPMNWTAQMGNDDQGFWALASMLAAERGLPNPVSGEAQWLNLSRNVFDNLVDRYDDKTCGGGLRWQVVSFNNGYNYKNSLSNGVLFSLGARLARFTGNKTYADWADKTWDWMTKVSLIDSKSYAVYDGAHVEDDCKKISKYEFSGVHAVFAMGAAYMYNYTDGDSKWQKRLEGLVDHGVKTFFPGGIATEPACETVGKCTTDMKMYKGLLHQWYAAAAQVAPFTAAKVAPVLKTSARAAAKTCTGGKSGTECGFAWANGTYDDDTGAGQEMNALSAVVSLLMPESAAPLTAKTAKAGGGGDNGGKDGNAGGNSNNNGTSGGDGAKKDGSSAGVKMGVEGSVMAMLAAACVGAVVLGVAL
;
A
#
# COMPACT_ATOMS: atom_id res chain seq x y z
N MET A 1 -26.77 7.13 -15.62
CA MET A 1 -25.41 6.70 -15.23
C MET A 1 -24.43 7.10 -16.33
N LEU A 2 -23.34 7.79 -15.99
CA LEU A 2 -22.25 8.16 -16.90
C LEU A 2 -21.16 7.10 -16.86
N PHE A 3 -20.81 6.56 -18.02
CA PHE A 3 -19.74 5.59 -18.16
C PHE A 3 -18.45 6.30 -18.59
N VAL A 4 -17.40 6.18 -17.79
CA VAL A 4 -16.11 6.85 -17.99
C VAL A 4 -15.06 5.80 -18.32
N HIS A 5 -14.53 5.87 -19.53
CA HIS A 5 -13.53 4.93 -20.03
C HIS A 5 -12.09 5.36 -19.73
N ASP A 6 -11.82 6.67 -19.62
CA ASP A 6 -10.53 7.23 -19.22
C ASP A 6 -10.11 6.75 -17.84
N ALA A 7 -9.03 5.98 -17.79
CA ALA A 7 -8.47 5.45 -16.56
C ALA A 7 -7.91 6.58 -15.67
N LYS A 8 -7.48 7.72 -16.24
CA LYS A 8 -6.94 8.85 -15.46
C LYS A 8 -7.97 9.51 -14.57
N SER A 9 -9.25 9.34 -14.88
CA SER A 9 -10.38 9.82 -14.09
C SER A 9 -10.70 8.94 -12.86
N ILE A 10 -10.09 7.76 -12.72
CA ILE A 10 -10.33 6.82 -11.61
C ILE A 10 -10.13 7.48 -10.23
N PRO A 11 -9.01 8.18 -9.92
CA PRO A 11 -8.82 8.79 -8.60
C PRO A 11 -9.89 9.82 -8.25
N THR A 12 -10.40 10.55 -9.25
CA THR A 12 -11.46 11.55 -9.10
C THR A 12 -12.81 10.88 -8.80
N ILE A 13 -13.16 9.84 -9.56
CA ILE A 13 -14.45 9.12 -9.45
C ILE A 13 -14.51 8.27 -8.18
N TYR A 14 -13.41 7.61 -7.81
CA TYR A 14 -13.31 6.67 -6.68
C TYR A 14 -12.70 7.32 -5.43
N SER A 15 -12.99 8.61 -5.22
CA SER A 15 -12.51 9.39 -4.09
C SER A 15 -13.11 8.95 -2.74
N ARG A 16 -12.54 9.46 -1.64
CA ARG A 16 -13.02 9.18 -0.28
C ARG A 16 -14.46 9.65 -0.02
N ARG A 17 -14.91 10.68 -0.72
CA ARG A 17 -16.23 11.30 -0.57
C ARG A 17 -17.30 10.66 -1.44
N ALA A 18 -16.92 9.89 -2.46
CA ALA A 18 -17.86 9.29 -3.39
C ALA A 18 -18.66 8.18 -2.70
N SER A 19 -19.98 8.27 -2.61
CA SER A 19 -20.83 7.16 -2.12
C SER A 19 -21.07 6.14 -3.23
N LYS A 20 -21.34 4.88 -2.89
CA LYS A 20 -21.78 3.88 -3.89
C LYS A 20 -23.21 4.18 -4.32
N SER A 21 -23.56 3.85 -5.57
CA SER A 21 -24.94 4.01 -6.05
C SER A 21 -25.86 2.91 -5.55
N SER A 22 -27.15 3.02 -5.86
CA SER A 22 -28.16 2.00 -5.58
C SER A 22 -27.96 0.69 -6.36
N PHE A 23 -26.98 0.62 -7.26
CA PHE A 23 -26.50 -0.64 -7.85
C PHE A 23 -26.13 -1.66 -6.77
N TYR A 24 -25.57 -1.20 -5.65
CA TYR A 24 -25.21 -2.07 -4.53
C TYR A 24 -26.43 -2.37 -3.66
N ILE A 25 -27.39 -3.07 -4.25
CA ILE A 25 -28.69 -3.36 -3.67
C ILE A 25 -28.62 -4.40 -2.55
N THR A 26 -29.43 -4.24 -1.50
CA THR A 26 -29.61 -5.22 -0.42
C THR A 26 -30.54 -6.37 -0.87
N GLY A 27 -30.56 -7.50 -0.17
CA GLY A 27 -31.52 -8.59 -0.42
C GLY A 27 -30.90 -9.86 -1.03
N SER A 28 -30.33 -9.79 -2.23
CA SER A 28 -29.68 -10.96 -2.87
C SER A 28 -28.44 -11.46 -2.11
N TRP A 29 -27.81 -10.59 -1.32
CA TRP A 29 -26.72 -10.92 -0.39
C TRP A 29 -27.20 -11.15 1.05
N GLY A 30 -28.51 -11.35 1.24
CA GLY A 30 -29.17 -11.37 2.55
C GLY A 30 -29.73 -10.01 2.96
N LYS A 31 -30.37 -9.98 4.14
CA LYS A 31 -31.08 -8.80 4.67
C LYS A 31 -30.14 -7.73 5.24
N VAL A 32 -29.02 -8.14 5.84
CA VAL A 32 -28.06 -7.24 6.51
C VAL A 32 -26.99 -6.77 5.53
N GLU A 33 -26.62 -5.49 5.64
CA GLU A 33 -25.55 -4.92 4.83
C GLU A 33 -24.17 -5.41 5.30
N SER A 34 -23.36 -5.86 4.35
CA SER A 34 -21.92 -6.05 4.53
C SER A 34 -21.15 -4.88 3.91
N LEU A 35 -19.83 -4.86 4.10
CA LEU A 35 -18.97 -3.85 3.51
C LEU A 35 -19.14 -3.73 1.99
N PHE A 36 -19.54 -4.82 1.31
CA PHE A 36 -19.79 -4.83 -0.12
C PHE A 36 -20.96 -3.93 -0.54
N ASN A 37 -22.08 -3.95 0.19
CA ASN A 37 -23.30 -3.23 -0.18
C ASN A 37 -23.58 -1.96 0.65
N MET A 38 -22.79 -1.68 1.71
CA MET A 38 -22.80 -0.37 2.38
C MET A 38 -22.48 0.76 1.39
N ARG A 39 -23.44 1.66 1.20
CA ARG A 39 -23.40 2.69 0.15
C ARG A 39 -22.74 3.99 0.60
N GLU A 40 -23.15 4.51 1.74
CA GLU A 40 -22.67 5.80 2.23
C GLU A 40 -21.17 5.75 2.53
N ALA A 41 -20.42 6.73 2.04
CA ALA A 41 -18.97 6.77 2.21
C ALA A 41 -18.53 6.78 3.68
N SER A 42 -19.21 7.54 4.53
CA SER A 42 -18.86 7.66 5.95
C SER A 42 -19.10 6.35 6.72
N VAL A 43 -20.25 5.70 6.48
CA VAL A 43 -20.64 4.43 7.10
C VAL A 43 -19.68 3.33 6.69
N HIS A 44 -19.42 3.20 5.39
CA HIS A 44 -18.48 2.21 4.86
C HIS A 44 -17.07 2.42 5.45
N ALA A 45 -16.59 3.65 5.56
CA ALA A 45 -15.27 3.94 6.12
C ALA A 45 -15.16 3.50 7.59
N ARG A 46 -16.19 3.77 8.41
CA ARG A 46 -16.25 3.33 9.81
C ARG A 46 -16.28 1.80 9.92
N ALA A 47 -17.17 1.14 9.19
CA ALA A 47 -17.30 -0.31 9.17
C ALA A 47 -16.00 -0.99 8.73
N ARG A 48 -15.38 -0.49 7.64
CA ARG A 48 -14.09 -0.99 7.14
C ARG A 48 -13.02 -0.93 8.20
N LYS A 49 -12.89 0.18 8.93
CA LYS A 49 -11.86 0.36 9.95
C LYS A 49 -11.92 -0.73 11.02
N ILE A 50 -13.13 -1.16 11.39
CA ILE A 50 -13.36 -2.18 12.42
C ILE A 50 -12.95 -3.57 11.90
N ILE A 51 -13.40 -3.93 10.68
CA ILE A 51 -13.23 -5.30 10.16
C ILE A 51 -11.93 -5.54 9.39
N ALA A 52 -11.14 -4.50 9.10
CA ALA A 52 -9.93 -4.60 8.27
C ALA A 52 -8.72 -5.23 8.98
N VAL A 53 -8.72 -5.31 10.31
CA VAL A 53 -7.59 -5.83 11.11
C VAL A 53 -7.08 -7.20 10.63
N PRO A 54 -7.92 -8.25 10.49
CA PRO A 54 -7.46 -9.55 10.02
C PRO A 54 -6.89 -9.55 8.59
N TYR A 55 -7.21 -8.52 7.80
CA TYR A 55 -6.77 -8.36 6.42
C TYR A 55 -5.45 -7.61 6.27
N SER A 56 -4.84 -7.12 7.35
CA SER A 56 -3.53 -6.47 7.27
C SER A 56 -2.48 -7.46 6.75
N PHE A 57 -1.54 -6.98 5.95
CA PHE A 57 -0.45 -7.83 5.42
C PHE A 57 0.27 -8.62 6.53
N SER A 58 0.51 -7.99 7.68
CA SER A 58 1.14 -8.64 8.84
C SER A 58 0.34 -9.83 9.40
N ASN A 59 -1.00 -9.72 9.44
CA ASN A 59 -1.84 -10.83 9.88
C ASN A 59 -1.94 -11.90 8.79
N VAL A 60 -2.14 -11.51 7.53
CA VAL A 60 -2.14 -12.42 6.37
C VAL A 60 -0.85 -13.23 6.30
N GLN A 61 0.32 -12.60 6.51
CA GLN A 61 1.61 -13.28 6.56
C GLN A 61 1.72 -14.27 7.71
N ARG A 62 1.14 -14.00 8.88
CA ARG A 62 1.10 -14.98 9.98
C ARG A 62 0.22 -16.20 9.66
N MET A 63 -0.78 -16.03 8.79
CA MET A 63 -1.66 -17.10 8.33
C MET A 63 -1.14 -17.84 7.10
N GLU A 64 0.02 -17.44 6.57
CA GLU A 64 0.68 -18.09 5.43
C GLU A 64 0.85 -19.62 5.59
N PRO A 65 1.14 -20.18 6.79
CA PRO A 65 1.19 -21.63 6.99
C PRO A 65 -0.14 -22.36 6.74
N LEU A 66 -1.28 -21.69 6.95
CA LEU A 66 -2.59 -22.27 6.63
C LEU A 66 -2.77 -22.39 5.10
N VAL A 67 -2.24 -21.43 4.35
CA VAL A 67 -2.21 -21.49 2.88
C VAL A 67 -1.29 -22.63 2.41
N ASP A 68 -0.14 -22.80 3.06
CA ASP A 68 0.81 -23.88 2.76
C ASP A 68 0.18 -25.26 2.89
N GLU A 69 -0.56 -25.50 3.97
CA GLU A 69 -1.25 -26.75 4.21
C GLU A 69 -2.25 -27.08 3.08
N GLN A 70 -3.05 -26.10 2.66
CA GLN A 70 -4.05 -26.32 1.62
C GLN A 70 -3.40 -26.48 0.23
N VAL A 71 -2.35 -25.72 -0.09
CA VAL A 71 -1.60 -25.89 -1.35
C VAL A 71 -0.94 -27.27 -1.38
N GLN A 72 -0.38 -27.75 -0.27
CA GLN A 72 0.23 -29.08 -0.19
C GLN A 72 -0.83 -30.18 -0.39
N SER A 73 -1.94 -30.12 0.35
CA SER A 73 -3.06 -31.06 0.20
C SER A 73 -3.60 -31.12 -1.23
N TRP A 74 -3.72 -29.95 -1.86
CA TRP A 74 -4.17 -29.81 -3.25
C TRP A 74 -3.23 -30.51 -4.24
N ILE A 75 -1.93 -30.27 -4.12
CA ILE A 75 -0.90 -30.89 -4.96
C ILE A 75 -0.87 -32.41 -4.76
N ASP A 76 -0.88 -32.87 -3.50
CA ASP A 76 -0.82 -34.29 -3.18
C ASP A 76 -2.04 -35.04 -3.73
N LYS A 77 -3.22 -34.41 -3.63
CA LYS A 77 -4.46 -34.97 -4.19
C LYS A 77 -4.41 -35.04 -5.71
N ILE A 78 -3.92 -34.00 -6.38
CA ILE A 78 -3.75 -33.99 -7.85
C ILE A 78 -2.74 -35.06 -8.28
N ASP A 79 -1.62 -35.20 -7.57
CA ASP A 79 -0.59 -36.19 -7.87
C ASP A 79 -1.16 -37.61 -7.76
N ALA A 80 -1.74 -37.94 -6.61
CA ALA A 80 -2.29 -39.26 -6.32
C ALA A 80 -3.45 -39.66 -7.25
N THR A 81 -4.31 -38.69 -7.61
CA THR A 81 -5.53 -38.98 -8.38
C THR A 81 -5.28 -38.99 -9.88
N PHE A 82 -4.44 -38.08 -10.38
CA PHE A 82 -4.29 -37.83 -11.82
C PHE A 82 -2.88 -38.03 -12.32
N ALA A 83 -1.88 -37.36 -11.76
CA ALA A 83 -0.53 -37.36 -12.33
C ALA A 83 0.14 -38.74 -12.25
N ALA A 84 0.08 -39.40 -11.08
CA ALA A 84 0.61 -40.76 -10.89
C ALA A 84 -0.12 -41.81 -11.76
N ALA A 85 -1.39 -41.55 -12.09
CA ALA A 85 -2.21 -42.42 -12.90
C ALA A 85 -2.22 -42.03 -14.40
N HIS A 86 -1.50 -40.98 -14.79
CA HIS A 86 -1.53 -40.38 -16.14
C HIS A 86 -2.95 -40.12 -16.66
N LYS A 87 -3.85 -39.65 -15.78
CA LYS A 87 -5.25 -39.38 -16.10
C LYS A 87 -5.48 -37.91 -16.45
N GLU A 88 -6.37 -37.68 -17.41
CA GLU A 88 -6.93 -36.37 -17.69
C GLU A 88 -7.73 -35.85 -16.50
N PHE A 89 -7.72 -34.54 -16.30
CA PHE A 89 -8.62 -33.88 -15.37
C PHE A 89 -9.05 -32.50 -15.88
N ASN A 90 -10.19 -32.04 -15.38
CA ASN A 90 -10.64 -30.66 -15.58
C ASN A 90 -10.02 -29.79 -14.48
N PHE A 91 -9.13 -28.86 -14.83
CA PHE A 91 -8.45 -28.02 -13.85
C PHE A 91 -9.38 -27.01 -13.17
N VAL A 92 -10.44 -26.58 -13.87
CA VAL A 92 -11.40 -25.57 -13.38
C VAL A 92 -11.90 -25.81 -11.96
N PRO A 93 -12.55 -26.96 -11.67
CA PRO A 93 -13.04 -27.24 -10.32
C PRO A 93 -11.92 -27.25 -9.27
N TRP A 94 -10.74 -27.78 -9.60
CA TRP A 94 -9.63 -27.89 -8.66
C TRP A 94 -9.06 -26.53 -8.25
N ALA A 95 -9.10 -25.52 -9.11
CA ALA A 95 -8.74 -24.15 -8.74
C ALA A 95 -9.72 -23.56 -7.73
N PHE A 96 -11.02 -23.82 -7.89
CA PHE A 96 -12.02 -23.40 -6.91
C PHE A 96 -11.88 -24.19 -5.60
N TYR A 97 -11.60 -25.49 -5.66
CA TYR A 97 -11.45 -26.33 -4.47
C TYR A 97 -10.33 -25.83 -3.57
N LEU A 98 -9.19 -25.46 -4.15
CA LEU A 98 -8.12 -24.81 -3.40
C LEU A 98 -8.58 -23.51 -2.75
N ALA A 99 -9.15 -22.59 -3.53
CA ALA A 99 -9.55 -21.27 -3.03
C ALA A 99 -10.60 -21.34 -1.91
N TYR A 100 -11.56 -22.26 -2.00
CA TYR A 100 -12.55 -22.47 -0.95
C TYR A 100 -11.95 -23.07 0.32
N ASP A 101 -11.01 -24.02 0.21
CA ASP A 101 -10.36 -24.59 1.38
C ASP A 101 -9.36 -23.60 2.02
N VAL A 102 -8.67 -22.77 1.24
CA VAL A 102 -7.82 -21.68 1.75
C VAL A 102 -8.65 -20.63 2.48
N VAL A 103 -9.70 -20.08 1.86
CA VAL A 103 -10.52 -19.03 2.48
C VAL A 103 -11.25 -19.53 3.73
N SER A 104 -11.65 -20.80 3.76
CA SER A 104 -12.28 -21.38 4.95
C SER A 104 -11.28 -21.67 6.06
N SER A 105 -10.06 -22.10 5.74
CA SER A 105 -8.99 -22.29 6.72
C SER A 105 -8.59 -20.96 7.37
N VAL A 106 -8.35 -19.93 6.57
CA VAL A 106 -7.98 -18.59 7.04
C VAL A 106 -9.16 -17.85 7.68
N GLY A 107 -10.37 -18.04 7.14
CA GLY A 107 -11.57 -17.33 7.56
C GLY A 107 -12.25 -17.94 8.80
N PHE A 108 -12.28 -19.27 8.89
CA PHE A 108 -13.07 -20.02 9.87
C PHE A 108 -12.28 -21.08 10.63
N GLY A 109 -10.96 -21.15 10.39
CA GLY A 109 -10.04 -21.97 11.17
C GLY A 109 -10.07 -23.46 10.83
N ALA A 110 -10.69 -23.85 9.72
CA ALA A 110 -10.65 -25.21 9.18
C ALA A 110 -11.08 -25.22 7.69
N PRO A 111 -10.50 -26.10 6.85
CA PRO A 111 -10.95 -26.29 5.49
C PRO A 111 -12.35 -26.94 5.47
N ILE A 112 -13.13 -26.63 4.43
CA ILE A 112 -14.45 -27.25 4.20
C ILE A 112 -14.31 -28.69 3.67
N GLY A 113 -13.18 -29.00 3.03
CA GLY A 113 -12.85 -30.32 2.50
C GLY A 113 -13.16 -30.46 1.01
N PHE A 114 -13.11 -29.38 0.24
CA PHE A 114 -13.26 -29.42 -1.22
C PHE A 114 -12.17 -30.26 -1.88
N ILE A 115 -10.92 -30.10 -1.46
CA ILE A 115 -9.77 -30.84 -1.96
C ILE A 115 -9.91 -32.33 -1.59
N GLU A 116 -10.21 -32.63 -0.33
CA GLU A 116 -10.34 -34.00 0.17
C GLU A 116 -11.40 -34.78 -0.62
N GLN A 117 -12.58 -34.17 -0.78
CA GLN A 117 -13.74 -34.80 -1.42
C GLN A 117 -13.69 -34.71 -2.96
N GLY A 118 -12.88 -33.81 -3.52
CA GLY A 118 -12.73 -33.61 -4.97
C GLY A 118 -14.04 -33.21 -5.67
N ARG A 119 -14.92 -32.48 -4.98
CA ARG A 119 -16.26 -32.08 -5.47
C ARG A 119 -16.68 -30.73 -4.91
N ASP A 120 -17.71 -30.13 -5.50
CA ASP A 120 -18.36 -28.94 -4.95
C ASP A 120 -19.10 -29.30 -3.65
N VAL A 121 -18.53 -28.94 -2.51
CA VAL A 121 -19.08 -29.24 -1.18
C VAL A 121 -20.19 -28.24 -0.86
N TYR A 122 -21.33 -28.74 -0.41
CA TYR A 122 -22.58 -27.99 -0.21
C TYR A 122 -23.16 -27.29 -1.45
N GLY A 123 -22.46 -27.29 -2.60
CA GLY A 123 -22.87 -26.55 -3.78
C GLY A 123 -22.45 -25.08 -3.76
N LEU A 124 -21.41 -24.70 -2.99
CA LEU A 124 -20.98 -23.31 -2.82
C LEU A 124 -20.39 -22.71 -4.10
N VAL A 125 -19.72 -23.50 -4.95
CA VAL A 125 -19.21 -22.99 -6.24
C VAL A 125 -20.39 -22.67 -7.16
N ARG A 126 -21.33 -23.62 -7.26
CA ARG A 126 -22.55 -23.46 -8.08
C ARG A 126 -23.43 -22.30 -7.60
N CYS A 127 -23.52 -22.08 -6.29
CA CYS A 127 -24.41 -21.08 -5.70
C CYS A 127 -24.13 -19.66 -6.24
N VAL A 128 -22.85 -19.33 -6.46
CA VAL A 128 -22.43 -18.05 -7.03
C VAL A 128 -22.77 -17.93 -8.50
N GLY A 129 -22.58 -19.02 -9.26
CA GLY A 129 -22.95 -19.06 -10.68
C GLY A 129 -24.44 -18.89 -10.92
N ASP A 130 -25.28 -19.42 -10.03
CA ASP A 130 -26.73 -19.29 -10.09
C ASP A 130 -27.22 -17.95 -9.53
N GLY A 131 -26.55 -17.41 -8.50
CA GLY A 131 -26.94 -16.16 -7.82
C GLY A 131 -26.53 -14.87 -8.54
N MET A 132 -25.38 -14.85 -9.22
CA MET A 132 -24.85 -13.64 -9.84
C MET A 132 -25.73 -13.05 -10.96
N PRO A 133 -26.32 -13.83 -11.88
CA PRO A 133 -27.25 -13.27 -12.88
C PRO A 133 -28.43 -12.53 -12.24
N ILE A 134 -28.98 -13.06 -11.15
CA ILE A 134 -30.09 -12.45 -10.41
C ILE A 134 -29.60 -11.15 -9.76
N PHE A 135 -28.44 -11.18 -9.10
CA PHE A 135 -27.81 -9.98 -8.54
C PHE A 135 -27.62 -8.89 -9.61
N GLY A 136 -27.05 -9.24 -10.76
CA GLY A 136 -26.82 -8.29 -11.85
C GLY A 136 -28.12 -7.65 -12.36
N LEU A 137 -29.16 -8.45 -12.59
CA LEU A 137 -30.46 -7.97 -13.00
C LEU A 137 -31.08 -7.02 -11.96
N MET A 138 -31.07 -7.41 -10.70
CA MET A 138 -31.60 -6.61 -9.58
C MET A 138 -30.85 -5.29 -9.41
N SER A 139 -29.53 -5.31 -9.59
CA SER A 139 -28.64 -4.15 -9.41
C SER A 139 -28.79 -3.13 -10.53
N ILE A 140 -29.00 -3.58 -11.77
CA ILE A 140 -29.23 -2.71 -12.92
C ILE A 140 -30.65 -2.12 -12.88
N LEU A 141 -31.65 -2.94 -12.53
CA LEU A 141 -33.05 -2.53 -12.41
C LEU A 141 -33.39 -2.09 -10.98
N TRP A 142 -32.43 -1.49 -10.26
CA TRP A 142 -32.60 -1.17 -8.84
C TRP A 142 -33.87 -0.35 -8.52
N PRO A 143 -34.36 0.61 -9.35
CA PRO A 143 -35.60 1.32 -9.01
C PRO A 143 -36.81 0.39 -8.97
N PHE A 144 -36.86 -0.56 -9.91
CA PHE A 144 -37.91 -1.58 -9.97
C PHE A 144 -37.77 -2.59 -8.83
N THR A 145 -36.55 -3.03 -8.55
CA THR A 145 -36.26 -3.95 -7.45
C THR A 145 -36.65 -3.36 -6.10
N GLU A 146 -36.28 -2.09 -5.84
CA GLU A 146 -36.66 -1.38 -4.61
C GLU A 146 -38.18 -1.22 -4.50
N TRP A 147 -38.86 -0.92 -5.60
CA TRP A 147 -40.32 -0.91 -5.61
C TRP A 147 -40.93 -2.28 -5.28
N ILE A 148 -40.47 -3.37 -5.90
CA ILE A 148 -40.98 -4.73 -5.60
C ILE A 148 -40.75 -5.09 -4.13
N LYS A 149 -39.61 -4.71 -3.55
CA LYS A 149 -39.30 -4.98 -2.14
C LYS A 149 -40.32 -4.37 -1.17
N THR A 150 -41.00 -3.28 -1.54
CA THR A 150 -42.07 -2.68 -0.73
C THR A 150 -43.39 -3.45 -0.80
N THR A 151 -43.52 -4.41 -1.72
CA THR A 151 -44.71 -5.24 -1.91
C THR A 151 -44.55 -6.61 -1.24
N PHE A 152 -45.62 -7.40 -1.17
CA PHE A 152 -45.56 -8.78 -0.66
C PHE A 152 -44.61 -9.69 -1.45
N LEU A 153 -44.28 -9.32 -2.71
CA LEU A 153 -43.35 -10.04 -3.56
C LEU A 153 -41.89 -9.83 -3.13
N GLY A 154 -41.59 -8.83 -2.29
CA GLY A 154 -40.25 -8.56 -1.79
C GLY A 154 -39.59 -9.75 -1.08
N ARG A 155 -40.40 -10.62 -0.44
CA ARG A 155 -39.91 -11.85 0.20
C ARG A 155 -39.22 -12.84 -0.75
N TYR A 156 -39.53 -12.77 -2.04
CA TYR A 156 -38.91 -13.64 -3.06
C TYR A 156 -37.64 -13.04 -3.68
N LEU A 157 -37.30 -11.79 -3.35
CA LEU A 157 -36.10 -11.10 -3.81
C LEU A 157 -34.99 -11.04 -2.75
N VAL A 158 -35.27 -11.49 -1.52
CA VAL A 158 -34.31 -11.56 -0.43
C VAL A 158 -33.89 -13.02 -0.27
N SER A 159 -32.60 -13.30 -0.48
CA SER A 159 -32.07 -14.64 -0.27
C SER A 159 -32.08 -14.99 1.21
N SER A 160 -32.50 -16.20 1.52
CA SER A 160 -32.65 -16.70 2.87
C SER A 160 -31.88 -18.01 3.08
N PRO A 161 -31.41 -18.31 4.29
CA PRO A 161 -30.81 -19.61 4.61
C PRO A 161 -31.73 -20.81 4.34
N GLN A 162 -33.05 -20.61 4.16
CA GLN A 162 -33.98 -21.69 3.81
C GLN A 162 -33.96 -22.04 2.32
N ASP A 163 -33.43 -21.17 1.46
CA ASP A 163 -33.40 -21.43 0.02
C ASP A 163 -32.40 -22.56 -0.31
N ASN A 164 -32.84 -23.51 -1.12
CA ASN A 164 -32.04 -24.68 -1.53
C ASN A 164 -31.17 -24.42 -2.78
N ALA A 165 -31.15 -23.18 -3.27
CA ALA A 165 -30.43 -22.76 -4.47
C ALA A 165 -29.94 -21.30 -4.34
N GLY A 166 -29.03 -20.89 -5.22
CA GLY A 166 -28.44 -19.55 -5.19
C GLY A 166 -27.75 -19.25 -3.85
N PHE A 167 -27.67 -17.97 -3.48
CA PHE A 167 -26.93 -17.55 -2.29
C PHE A 167 -27.45 -18.13 -0.95
N GLY A 168 -28.68 -18.65 -0.89
CA GLY A 168 -29.22 -19.27 0.33
C GLY A 168 -28.41 -20.47 0.83
N VAL A 169 -27.77 -21.22 -0.07
CA VAL A 169 -26.85 -22.32 0.28
C VAL A 169 -25.67 -21.81 1.12
N ALA A 170 -25.05 -20.73 0.69
CA ALA A 170 -23.91 -20.14 1.38
C ALA A 170 -24.30 -19.40 2.66
N LEU A 171 -25.51 -18.80 2.70
CA LEU A 171 -26.06 -18.21 3.93
C LEU A 171 -26.29 -19.27 5.02
N ARG A 172 -26.78 -20.45 4.64
CA ARG A 172 -26.97 -21.58 5.57
C ARG A 172 -25.65 -22.10 6.11
N PHE A 173 -24.69 -22.35 5.23
CA PHE A 173 -23.35 -22.79 5.65
C PHE A 173 -22.67 -21.78 6.58
N ARG A 174 -22.80 -20.48 6.27
CA ARG A 174 -22.33 -19.41 7.14
C ARG A 174 -22.97 -19.51 8.53
N ASP A 175 -24.29 -19.65 8.61
CA ASP A 175 -25.00 -19.73 9.88
C ASP A 175 -24.51 -20.93 10.71
N GLU A 176 -24.35 -22.10 10.08
CA GLU A 176 -23.80 -23.29 10.73
C GLU A 176 -22.40 -23.06 11.32
N VAL A 177 -21.49 -22.44 10.55
CA VAL A 177 -20.11 -22.18 11.00
C VAL A 177 -20.06 -21.18 12.15
N VAL A 178 -20.84 -20.09 12.05
CA VAL A 178 -20.87 -19.04 13.07
C VAL A 178 -21.52 -19.56 14.36
N GLU A 179 -22.65 -20.25 14.25
CA GLU A 179 -23.35 -20.84 15.40
C GLU A 179 -22.51 -21.91 16.09
N GLN A 180 -21.82 -22.76 15.32
CA GLN A 180 -20.90 -23.74 15.89
C GLN A 180 -19.79 -23.07 16.71
N ARG A 181 -19.20 -21.98 16.20
CA ARG A 181 -18.16 -21.23 16.94
C ARG A 181 -18.71 -20.61 18.23
N LEU A 182 -19.90 -20.02 18.18
CA LEU A 182 -20.54 -19.45 19.36
C LEU A 182 -20.85 -20.53 20.41
N ASN A 183 -21.33 -21.69 19.98
CA ASN A 183 -21.59 -22.83 20.87
C ASN A 183 -20.31 -23.35 21.52
N ASP A 184 -19.20 -23.41 20.77
CA ASP A 184 -17.90 -23.82 21.30
C ASP A 184 -17.38 -22.83 22.36
N ILE A 185 -17.53 -21.52 22.12
CA ILE A 185 -17.19 -20.46 23.09
C ILE A 185 -18.08 -20.58 24.34
N ALA A 186 -19.39 -20.76 24.17
CA ALA A 186 -20.33 -20.91 25.29
C ALA A 186 -20.07 -22.17 26.12
N ALA A 187 -19.58 -23.24 25.49
CA ALA A 187 -19.16 -24.47 26.15
C ALA A 187 -17.78 -24.37 26.82
N GLY A 188 -17.11 -23.22 26.75
CA GLY A 188 -15.80 -22.99 27.35
C GLY A 188 -14.66 -23.77 26.68
N LYS A 189 -14.84 -24.19 25.41
CA LYS A 189 -13.75 -24.83 24.66
C LYS A 189 -12.64 -23.82 24.41
N VAL A 190 -11.41 -24.20 24.70
CA VAL A 190 -10.23 -23.37 24.39
C VAL A 190 -10.05 -23.37 22.87
N ASP A 191 -10.13 -22.19 22.27
CA ASP A 191 -9.90 -21.98 20.84
C ASP A 191 -8.73 -21.01 20.65
N ASP A 192 -7.56 -21.57 20.35
CA ASP A 192 -6.34 -20.80 20.11
C ASP A 192 -6.26 -20.21 18.70
N ARG A 193 -7.22 -20.53 17.82
CA ARG A 193 -7.23 -20.06 16.43
C ARG A 193 -7.43 -18.56 16.37
N LYS A 194 -6.63 -17.89 15.52
CA LYS A 194 -6.71 -16.45 15.23
C LYS A 194 -7.12 -16.21 13.77
N ASP A 195 -8.24 -16.84 13.40
CA ASP A 195 -8.86 -16.70 12.07
C ASP A 195 -9.70 -15.42 11.94
N PHE A 196 -10.25 -15.15 10.76
CA PHE A 196 -11.06 -13.93 10.56
C PHE A 196 -12.29 -13.90 11.46
N LEU A 197 -12.97 -15.03 11.65
CA LEU A 197 -14.16 -15.10 12.51
C LEU A 197 -13.82 -14.75 13.96
N TYR A 198 -12.68 -15.23 14.49
CA TYR A 198 -12.17 -14.80 15.79
C TYR A 198 -12.04 -13.28 15.86
N HIS A 199 -11.42 -12.66 14.84
CA HIS A 199 -11.26 -11.22 14.80
C HIS A 199 -12.58 -10.47 14.67
N PHE A 200 -13.56 -10.97 13.92
CA PHE A 200 -14.88 -10.36 13.80
C PHE A 200 -15.68 -10.43 15.10
N LEU A 201 -15.61 -11.56 15.83
CA LEU A 201 -16.25 -11.71 17.14
C LEU A 201 -15.56 -10.89 18.24
N ALA A 202 -14.24 -10.71 18.13
CA ALA A 202 -13.44 -9.88 19.03
C ALA A 202 -13.54 -8.38 18.75
N ALA A 203 -14.01 -7.99 17.56
CA ALA A 203 -14.12 -6.59 17.17
C ALA A 203 -15.16 -5.85 18.02
N ARG A 204 -14.94 -4.54 18.19
CA ARG A 204 -15.78 -3.63 18.97
C ARG A 204 -16.14 -2.39 18.16
N ASP A 205 -17.33 -1.86 18.38
CA ASP A 205 -17.79 -0.60 17.78
C ASP A 205 -17.20 0.63 18.51
N ALA A 206 -17.63 1.84 18.12
CA ALA A 206 -17.13 3.09 18.71
C ALA A 206 -17.51 3.28 20.19
N ASP A 207 -18.50 2.53 20.68
CA ASP A 207 -18.98 2.56 22.07
C ASP A 207 -18.46 1.34 22.86
N ASP A 208 -17.41 0.68 22.36
CA ASP A 208 -16.80 -0.54 22.92
C ASP A 208 -17.75 -1.75 23.03
N ARG A 209 -18.80 -1.79 22.20
CA ARG A 209 -19.75 -2.92 22.17
C ARG A 209 -19.32 -3.97 21.17
N PRO A 210 -19.55 -5.27 21.42
CA PRO A 210 -19.41 -6.31 20.41
C PRO A 210 -20.25 -6.00 19.17
N LEU A 211 -19.73 -6.39 18.01
CA LEU A 211 -20.49 -6.26 16.77
C LEU A 211 -21.77 -7.09 16.80
N ASP A 212 -22.81 -6.57 16.15
CA ASP A 212 -24.04 -7.32 15.91
C ASP A 212 -23.70 -8.64 15.21
N ILE A 213 -24.19 -9.76 15.74
CA ILE A 213 -23.91 -11.08 15.21
C ILE A 213 -24.42 -11.23 13.78
N GLU A 214 -25.52 -10.56 13.44
CA GLU A 214 -26.06 -10.60 12.08
C GLU A 214 -25.16 -9.81 11.09
N TYR A 215 -24.43 -8.80 11.58
CA TYR A 215 -23.39 -8.13 10.80
C TYR A 215 -22.14 -9.01 10.66
N VAL A 216 -21.69 -9.67 11.73
CA VAL A 216 -20.58 -10.66 11.66
C VAL A 216 -20.90 -11.76 10.65
N LYS A 217 -22.13 -12.25 10.65
CA LYS A 217 -22.65 -13.19 9.64
C LYS A 217 -22.55 -12.59 8.22
N ALA A 218 -22.98 -11.34 8.02
CA ALA A 218 -22.89 -10.71 6.70
C ALA A 218 -21.43 -10.64 6.17
N GLU A 219 -20.47 -10.34 7.04
CA GLU A 219 -19.04 -10.30 6.70
C GLU A 219 -18.42 -11.70 6.48
N ALA A 220 -18.84 -12.70 7.26
CA ALA A 220 -18.43 -14.09 7.06
C ALA A 220 -18.88 -14.62 5.68
N PHE A 221 -20.13 -14.32 5.29
CA PHE A 221 -20.62 -14.66 3.95
C PHE A 221 -19.84 -13.95 2.84
N LEU A 222 -19.59 -12.64 2.99
CA LEU A 222 -18.79 -11.88 2.03
C LEU A 222 -17.38 -12.48 1.88
N THR A 223 -16.73 -12.82 2.99
CA THR A 223 -15.39 -13.44 3.01
C THR A 223 -15.38 -14.72 2.19
N LEU A 224 -16.30 -15.64 2.46
CA LEU A 224 -16.37 -16.95 1.80
C LEU A 224 -16.54 -16.83 0.28
N ILE A 225 -17.49 -16.01 -0.17
CA ILE A 225 -17.82 -15.88 -1.59
C ILE A 225 -16.76 -15.06 -2.34
N ALA A 226 -16.29 -13.96 -1.75
CA ALA A 226 -15.30 -13.11 -2.40
C ALA A 226 -13.95 -13.82 -2.56
N GLY A 227 -13.49 -14.55 -1.53
CA GLY A 227 -12.21 -15.26 -1.55
C GLY A 227 -12.24 -16.51 -2.45
N GLY A 228 -13.29 -17.34 -2.36
CA GLY A 228 -13.35 -18.61 -3.08
C GLY A 228 -13.42 -18.47 -4.61
N ASN A 229 -14.37 -17.66 -5.12
CA ASN A 229 -14.59 -17.60 -6.57
C ASN A 229 -13.55 -16.77 -7.31
N THR A 230 -13.16 -15.62 -6.76
CA THR A 230 -12.28 -14.69 -7.50
C THR A 230 -10.87 -15.25 -7.65
N VAL A 231 -10.35 -15.92 -6.63
CA VAL A 231 -9.02 -16.55 -6.67
C VAL A 231 -9.02 -17.79 -7.56
N GLY A 232 -10.01 -18.67 -7.41
CA GLY A 232 -10.15 -19.86 -8.27
C GLY A 232 -10.28 -19.49 -9.75
N SER A 233 -11.02 -18.43 -10.07
CA SER A 233 -11.12 -17.91 -11.44
C SER A 233 -9.80 -17.28 -11.91
N SER A 234 -9.11 -16.52 -11.05
CA SER A 234 -7.80 -15.93 -11.37
C SER A 234 -6.75 -16.98 -11.70
N LEU A 235 -6.72 -18.09 -10.96
CA LEU A 235 -5.79 -19.19 -11.21
C LEU A 235 -6.09 -19.91 -12.54
N ASN A 236 -7.38 -20.05 -12.89
CA ASN A 236 -7.81 -20.55 -14.19
C ASN A 236 -7.38 -19.62 -15.33
N SER A 237 -7.67 -18.32 -15.21
CA SER A 237 -7.27 -17.29 -16.18
C SER A 237 -5.75 -17.29 -16.36
N PHE A 238 -4.99 -17.38 -15.28
CA PHE A 238 -3.53 -17.40 -15.31
C PHE A 238 -2.99 -18.59 -16.09
N LEU A 239 -3.44 -19.81 -15.76
CA LEU A 239 -2.98 -21.02 -16.44
C LEU A 239 -3.42 -21.07 -17.90
N GLU A 240 -4.63 -20.61 -18.23
CA GLU A 240 -5.04 -20.46 -19.62
C GLU A 240 -4.09 -19.53 -20.38
N ASN A 241 -3.82 -18.35 -19.82
CA ASN A 241 -3.04 -17.32 -20.51
C ASN A 241 -1.59 -17.75 -20.78
N ILE A 242 -0.95 -18.42 -19.83
CA ILE A 242 0.43 -18.88 -20.01
C ILE A 242 0.49 -20.13 -20.90
N LEU A 243 -0.43 -21.10 -20.75
CA LEU A 243 -0.37 -22.36 -21.51
C LEU A 243 -0.78 -22.20 -22.98
N THR A 244 -1.48 -21.12 -23.34
CA THR A 244 -1.80 -20.77 -24.73
C THR A 244 -0.71 -19.95 -25.42
N ARG A 245 0.36 -19.58 -24.71
CA ARG A 245 1.45 -18.70 -25.18
C ARG A 245 2.80 -19.34 -24.90
N PRO A 246 3.31 -20.19 -25.82
CA PRO A 246 4.52 -20.98 -25.60
C PRO A 246 5.76 -20.15 -25.24
N ASP A 247 5.93 -18.99 -25.87
CA ASP A 247 7.02 -18.04 -25.62
C ASP A 247 7.01 -17.51 -24.19
N VAL A 248 5.84 -17.10 -23.70
CA VAL A 248 5.65 -16.64 -22.32
C VAL A 248 5.87 -17.78 -21.34
N TYR A 249 5.32 -18.96 -21.62
CA TYR A 249 5.47 -20.14 -20.77
C TYR A 249 6.94 -20.54 -20.63
N GLU A 250 7.68 -20.64 -21.74
CA GLU A 250 9.09 -21.02 -21.73
C GLU A 250 9.94 -20.04 -20.91
N LYS A 251 9.70 -18.73 -21.07
CA LYS A 251 10.41 -17.69 -20.30
C LYS A 251 10.08 -17.73 -18.81
N LEU A 252 8.80 -17.92 -18.46
CA LEU A 252 8.37 -18.11 -17.07
C LEU A 252 9.00 -19.34 -16.45
N MET A 253 8.98 -20.47 -17.15
CA MET A 253 9.57 -21.71 -16.64
C MET A 253 11.09 -21.61 -16.51
N ALA A 254 11.78 -20.91 -17.43
CA ALA A 254 13.22 -20.67 -17.33
C ALA A 254 13.59 -19.89 -16.06
N GLU A 255 12.81 -18.87 -15.68
CA GLU A 255 12.99 -18.13 -14.43
C GLU A 255 12.76 -19.03 -13.21
N VAL A 256 11.61 -19.73 -13.16
CA VAL A 256 11.21 -20.56 -12.02
C VAL A 256 12.18 -21.74 -11.82
N ASP A 257 12.60 -22.40 -12.90
CA ASP A 257 13.57 -23.51 -12.86
C ASP A 257 14.96 -22.99 -12.47
N GLY A 258 15.35 -21.81 -12.97
CA GLY A 258 16.60 -21.15 -12.62
C GLY A 258 16.68 -20.80 -11.13
N ALA A 259 15.63 -20.18 -10.59
CA ALA A 259 15.53 -19.85 -9.16
C ALA A 259 15.50 -21.12 -8.29
N THR A 260 14.78 -22.17 -8.72
CA THR A 260 14.77 -23.47 -8.04
C THR A 260 16.17 -24.10 -8.00
N LYS A 261 16.86 -24.16 -9.15
CA LYS A 261 18.22 -24.75 -9.24
C LYS A 261 19.25 -23.96 -8.41
N ALA A 262 19.07 -22.65 -8.30
CA ALA A 262 19.91 -21.79 -7.49
C ALA A 262 19.63 -21.90 -5.98
N GLY A 263 18.67 -22.73 -5.55
CA GLY A 263 18.30 -22.89 -4.13
C GLY A 263 17.60 -21.66 -3.55
N LYS A 264 17.04 -20.79 -4.41
CA LYS A 264 16.37 -19.54 -4.01
C LYS A 264 14.89 -19.72 -3.67
N LEU A 265 14.31 -20.86 -4.02
CA LEU A 265 12.92 -21.19 -3.72
C LEU A 265 12.88 -22.43 -2.82
N SER A 266 12.26 -22.32 -1.66
CA SER A 266 11.99 -23.45 -0.77
C SER A 266 11.08 -24.51 -1.45
N PRO A 267 10.95 -25.73 -0.89
CA PRO A 267 10.04 -26.74 -1.43
C PRO A 267 8.60 -26.24 -1.54
N MET A 268 8.14 -25.49 -0.55
CA MET A 268 6.90 -24.73 -0.55
C MET A 268 7.22 -23.23 -0.56
N PRO A 269 7.38 -22.59 -1.74
CA PRO A 269 7.83 -21.21 -1.87
C PRO A 269 7.01 -20.26 -1.04
N GLN A 270 7.70 -19.45 -0.23
CA GLN A 270 7.06 -18.41 0.56
C GLN A 270 6.79 -17.17 -0.29
N HIS A 271 5.84 -16.35 0.11
CA HIS A 271 5.45 -15.13 -0.61
C HIS A 271 6.66 -14.24 -0.95
N ALA A 272 7.55 -14.04 0.03
CA ALA A 272 8.75 -13.22 -0.13
C ALA A 272 9.73 -13.79 -1.16
N GLU A 273 9.93 -15.11 -1.17
CA GLU A 273 10.84 -15.78 -2.11
C GLU A 273 10.37 -15.61 -3.57
N VAL A 274 9.05 -15.75 -3.80
CA VAL A 274 8.46 -15.57 -5.13
C VAL A 274 8.61 -14.11 -5.60
N MET A 275 8.33 -13.15 -4.72
CA MET A 275 8.45 -11.73 -5.04
C MET A 275 9.89 -11.31 -5.35
N GLU A 276 10.87 -11.84 -4.63
CA GLU A 276 12.29 -11.48 -4.80
C GLU A 276 12.93 -12.18 -6.00
N HIS A 277 12.57 -13.44 -6.27
CA HIS A 277 13.32 -14.28 -7.18
C HIS A 277 12.57 -14.69 -8.45
N CYS A 278 11.27 -14.40 -8.55
CA CYS A 278 10.45 -14.70 -9.73
C CYS A 278 9.67 -13.48 -10.26
N PRO A 279 10.34 -12.35 -10.60
CA PRO A 279 9.68 -11.13 -11.05
C PRO A 279 8.88 -11.32 -12.36
N TYR A 280 9.31 -12.18 -13.28
CA TYR A 280 8.59 -12.45 -14.52
C TYR A 280 7.33 -13.29 -14.28
N TYR A 281 7.35 -14.24 -13.34
CA TYR A 281 6.15 -14.94 -12.88
C TYR A 281 5.12 -13.95 -12.30
N VAL A 282 5.56 -13.05 -11.42
CA VAL A 282 4.71 -11.98 -10.84
C VAL A 282 4.16 -11.07 -11.94
N ALA A 283 4.98 -10.72 -12.93
CA ALA A 283 4.57 -9.95 -14.09
C ALA A 283 3.50 -10.66 -14.94
N CYS A 284 3.60 -11.98 -15.12
CA CYS A 284 2.60 -12.77 -15.84
C CYS A 284 1.24 -12.77 -15.13
N LEU A 285 1.23 -12.88 -13.80
CA LEU A 285 0.00 -12.78 -13.01
C LEU A 285 -0.63 -11.38 -13.11
N ARG A 286 0.17 -10.32 -13.01
CA ARG A 286 -0.31 -8.94 -13.17
C ARG A 286 -0.90 -8.70 -14.56
N GLU A 287 -0.24 -9.20 -15.60
CA GLU A 287 -0.73 -9.08 -16.98
C GLU A 287 -2.01 -9.88 -17.22
N CYS A 288 -2.11 -11.07 -16.62
CA CYS A 288 -3.33 -11.85 -16.61
C CYS A 288 -4.50 -11.06 -16.01
N MET A 289 -4.33 -10.50 -14.82
CA MET A 289 -5.37 -9.69 -14.16
C MET A 289 -5.70 -8.40 -14.93
N ARG A 290 -4.77 -7.89 -15.73
CA ARG A 290 -5.02 -6.73 -16.59
C ARG A 290 -5.92 -7.10 -17.76
N ILE A 291 -5.55 -8.11 -18.54
CA ILE A 291 -6.29 -8.53 -19.74
C ILE A 291 -7.62 -9.18 -19.38
N ASP A 292 -7.58 -10.03 -18.36
CA ASP A 292 -8.68 -10.82 -17.87
C ASP A 292 -9.00 -10.46 -16.40
N PRO A 293 -9.49 -9.24 -16.13
CA PRO A 293 -9.91 -8.89 -14.78
C PRO A 293 -11.12 -9.74 -14.40
N GLU A 294 -11.14 -10.21 -13.14
CA GLU A 294 -12.20 -11.10 -12.67
C GLU A 294 -13.53 -10.34 -12.49
N ALA A 295 -13.47 -9.18 -11.85
CA ALA A 295 -14.60 -8.28 -11.68
C ALA A 295 -14.68 -7.27 -12.83
N GLN A 296 -15.20 -7.67 -13.99
CA GLN A 296 -15.32 -6.78 -15.16
C GLN A 296 -16.50 -5.80 -15.06
N THR A 297 -17.31 -5.96 -14.01
CA THR A 297 -18.51 -5.15 -13.77
C THR A 297 -18.21 -3.66 -13.59
N THR A 298 -19.24 -2.85 -13.81
CA THR A 298 -19.25 -1.44 -13.42
C THR A 298 -19.21 -1.31 -11.91
N MET A 299 -18.41 -0.37 -11.39
CA MET A 299 -18.39 -0.03 -9.97
C MET A 299 -18.95 1.38 -9.77
N PRO A 300 -20.27 1.58 -9.84
CA PRO A 300 -20.85 2.93 -9.88
C PRO A 300 -20.75 3.68 -8.55
N ARG A 301 -20.59 5.00 -8.66
CA ARG A 301 -20.50 5.97 -7.57
C ARG A 301 -21.47 7.11 -7.81
N ILE A 302 -21.88 7.75 -6.74
CA ILE A 302 -22.65 8.99 -6.79
C ILE A 302 -21.67 10.17 -6.70
N VAL A 303 -21.78 11.09 -7.64
CA VAL A 303 -21.05 12.36 -7.64
C VAL A 303 -21.40 13.12 -6.35
N PRO A 304 -20.41 13.47 -5.51
CA PRO A 304 -20.64 14.13 -4.23
C PRO A 304 -21.15 15.57 -4.41
N GLU A 305 -21.56 16.19 -3.31
CA GLU A 305 -21.85 17.62 -3.28
C GLU A 305 -20.65 18.44 -3.79
N GLY A 306 -20.94 19.47 -4.60
CA GLY A 306 -19.94 20.25 -5.33
C GLY A 306 -19.69 19.78 -6.77
N GLY A 307 -20.22 18.63 -7.18
CA GLY A 307 -20.04 18.09 -8.54
C GLY A 307 -18.64 17.53 -8.81
N LEU A 308 -18.40 17.12 -10.05
CA LEU A 308 -17.09 16.68 -10.54
C LEU A 308 -16.82 17.26 -11.93
N GLU A 309 -15.58 17.58 -12.24
CA GLU A 309 -15.18 17.92 -13.60
C GLU A 309 -14.61 16.67 -14.30
N LEU A 310 -15.23 16.25 -15.40
CA LEU A 310 -14.82 15.10 -16.20
C LEU A 310 -14.77 15.52 -17.67
N TYR A 311 -13.62 15.33 -18.33
CA TYR A 311 -13.38 15.76 -19.73
C TYR A 311 -13.67 17.25 -19.99
N GLY A 312 -13.41 18.13 -19.02
CA GLY A 312 -13.72 19.56 -19.14
C GLY A 312 -15.22 19.90 -19.06
N HIS A 313 -16.05 18.92 -18.68
CA HIS A 313 -17.48 19.10 -18.44
C HIS A 313 -17.81 18.94 -16.96
N PHE A 314 -18.64 19.84 -16.45
CA PHE A 314 -19.14 19.75 -15.08
C PHE A 314 -20.26 18.71 -14.99
N VAL A 315 -20.08 17.75 -14.10
CA VAL A 315 -21.05 16.70 -13.76
C VAL A 315 -21.69 17.06 -12.41
N PRO A 316 -23.01 17.26 -12.34
CA PRO A 316 -23.68 17.70 -11.13
C PRO A 316 -23.73 16.60 -10.06
N ALA A 317 -23.77 17.05 -8.79
CA ALA A 317 -23.98 16.19 -7.62
C ALA A 317 -25.22 15.30 -7.77
N GLY A 318 -25.18 14.09 -7.24
CA GLY A 318 -26.26 13.11 -7.37
C GLY A 318 -26.23 12.31 -8.67
N THR A 319 -25.42 12.70 -9.66
CA THR A 319 -25.23 11.91 -10.88
C THR A 319 -24.52 10.59 -10.56
N GLU A 320 -25.02 9.49 -11.11
CA GLU A 320 -24.33 8.21 -11.04
C GLU A 320 -23.24 8.14 -12.12
N VAL A 321 -21.99 7.87 -11.72
CA VAL A 321 -20.79 7.77 -12.58
C VAL A 321 -20.08 6.45 -12.32
N THR A 322 -19.50 5.83 -13.35
CA THR A 322 -18.83 4.53 -13.21
C THR A 322 -17.65 4.37 -14.16
N CYS A 323 -16.67 3.59 -13.74
CA CYS A 323 -15.67 2.94 -14.59
C CYS A 323 -15.83 1.41 -14.48
N SER A 324 -15.19 0.69 -15.39
CA SER A 324 -15.07 -0.77 -15.35
C SER A 324 -13.60 -1.16 -15.50
N PRO A 325 -13.11 -2.16 -14.74
CA PRO A 325 -11.75 -2.68 -14.91
C PRO A 325 -11.48 -3.15 -16.33
N TRP A 326 -12.48 -3.69 -17.03
CA TRP A 326 -12.33 -4.15 -18.42
C TRP A 326 -11.86 -3.05 -19.37
N PHE A 327 -12.45 -1.86 -19.24
CA PHE A 327 -12.13 -0.71 -20.08
C PHE A 327 -10.91 0.05 -19.57
N ALA A 328 -10.80 0.25 -18.24
CA ALA A 328 -9.65 0.92 -17.64
C ALA A 328 -8.33 0.21 -17.97
N HIS A 329 -8.33 -1.12 -17.96
CA HIS A 329 -7.16 -1.94 -18.30
C HIS A 329 -6.84 -1.99 -19.80
N ARG A 330 -7.71 -1.39 -20.63
CA ARG A 330 -7.59 -1.25 -22.09
C ARG A 330 -7.36 0.19 -22.55
N ASP A 331 -7.11 1.11 -21.62
CA ASP A 331 -6.78 2.49 -21.94
C ASP A 331 -5.37 2.58 -22.51
N THR A 332 -5.27 2.88 -23.81
CA THR A 332 -3.99 2.99 -24.53
C THR A 332 -3.12 4.14 -24.02
N SER A 333 -3.72 5.17 -23.40
CA SER A 333 -2.98 6.28 -22.81
C SER A 333 -2.23 5.89 -21.54
N ILE A 334 -2.57 4.75 -20.95
CA ILE A 334 -1.88 4.14 -19.81
C ILE A 334 -1.02 2.97 -20.27
N PHE A 335 -1.59 2.00 -20.98
CA PHE A 335 -0.94 0.71 -21.26
C PHE A 335 -0.24 0.63 -22.62
N GLY A 336 -0.28 1.69 -23.43
CA GLY A 336 0.28 1.74 -24.78
C GLY A 336 -0.62 1.12 -25.85
N ASP A 337 -0.20 1.22 -27.11
CA ASP A 337 -1.00 0.77 -28.27
C ASP A 337 -1.17 -0.76 -28.34
N ASP A 338 -0.27 -1.50 -27.70
CA ASP A 338 -0.28 -2.97 -27.60
C ASP A 338 -1.20 -3.51 -26.50
N VAL A 339 -2.18 -2.73 -26.04
CA VAL A 339 -2.96 -3.04 -24.84
C VAL A 339 -3.74 -4.36 -24.92
N GLU A 340 -4.10 -4.83 -26.12
CA GLU A 340 -4.75 -6.15 -26.29
C GLU A 340 -3.75 -7.32 -26.29
N SER A 341 -2.45 -7.04 -26.36
CA SER A 341 -1.39 -8.05 -26.34
C SER A 341 -1.04 -8.44 -24.91
N PHE A 342 -1.00 -9.75 -24.64
CA PHE A 342 -0.49 -10.30 -23.39
C PHE A 342 1.02 -10.17 -23.36
N ARG A 343 1.52 -9.13 -22.67
CA ARG A 343 2.95 -8.85 -22.54
C ARG A 343 3.34 -8.63 -21.08
N PRO A 344 3.79 -9.68 -20.37
CA PRO A 344 4.25 -9.57 -18.99
C PRO A 344 5.39 -8.56 -18.81
N GLU A 345 6.26 -8.39 -19.80
CA GLU A 345 7.42 -7.50 -19.75
C GLU A 345 7.08 -6.07 -19.36
N ARG A 346 5.83 -5.62 -19.60
CA ARG A 346 5.40 -4.27 -19.19
C ARG A 346 5.53 -4.04 -17.68
N TRP A 347 5.41 -5.10 -16.88
CA TRP A 347 5.45 -5.05 -15.41
C TRP A 347 6.86 -5.20 -14.82
N LEU A 348 7.89 -5.31 -15.66
CA LEU A 348 9.29 -5.45 -15.20
C LEU A 348 9.98 -4.11 -14.97
N ASP A 349 9.49 -3.04 -15.60
CA ASP A 349 9.95 -1.67 -15.32
C ASP A 349 9.24 -1.15 -14.07
N PRO A 350 9.97 -0.88 -12.96
CA PRO A 350 9.36 -0.38 -11.72
C PRO A 350 8.65 0.96 -11.90
N GLY A 351 9.24 1.90 -12.65
CA GLY A 351 8.68 3.23 -12.87
C GLY A 351 7.35 3.19 -13.62
N LYS A 352 7.24 2.31 -14.62
CA LYS A 352 5.99 2.06 -15.36
C LYS A 352 4.99 1.25 -14.55
N THR A 353 5.46 0.30 -13.74
CA THR A 353 4.61 -0.52 -12.87
C THR A 353 3.84 0.33 -11.87
N VAL A 354 4.48 1.34 -11.27
CA VAL A 354 3.80 2.30 -10.36
C VAL A 354 2.65 3.02 -11.07
N GLU A 355 2.89 3.49 -12.30
CA GLU A 355 1.87 4.14 -13.12
C GLU A 355 0.70 3.19 -13.43
N TYR A 356 0.98 1.96 -13.85
CA TYR A 356 -0.05 0.96 -14.14
C TYR A 356 -0.87 0.58 -12.90
N LEU A 357 -0.22 0.40 -11.75
CA LEU A 357 -0.89 0.04 -10.50
C LEU A 357 -1.81 1.15 -10.00
N LYS A 358 -1.47 2.42 -10.25
CA LYS A 358 -2.31 3.57 -9.88
C LYS A 358 -3.69 3.52 -10.55
N TYR A 359 -3.74 3.02 -11.79
CA TYR A 359 -4.95 2.97 -12.62
C TYR A 359 -5.52 1.55 -12.77
N ASN A 360 -4.94 0.57 -12.08
CA ASN A 360 -5.43 -0.80 -12.04
C ASN A 360 -6.63 -0.89 -11.10
N MET A 361 -7.75 -1.42 -11.60
CA MET A 361 -8.99 -1.59 -10.87
C MET A 361 -9.32 -3.05 -10.54
N ASN A 362 -8.39 -3.99 -10.74
CA ASN A 362 -8.65 -5.42 -10.47
C ASN A 362 -9.09 -5.65 -9.02
N PHE A 363 -8.53 -4.89 -8.09
CA PHE A 363 -8.90 -4.89 -6.67
C PHE A 363 -9.72 -3.66 -6.27
N GLY A 364 -10.44 -3.03 -7.21
CA GLY A 364 -11.07 -1.73 -6.99
C GLY A 364 -10.05 -0.59 -6.92
N SER A 365 -10.44 0.56 -6.35
CA SER A 365 -9.58 1.75 -6.25
C SER A 365 -9.87 2.57 -5.00
N GLY A 366 -8.89 3.37 -4.57
CA GLY A 366 -8.96 4.31 -3.45
C GLY A 366 -9.25 3.62 -2.11
N VAL A 367 -10.01 4.30 -1.25
CA VAL A 367 -10.37 3.79 0.11
C VAL A 367 -11.32 2.60 0.11
N ARG A 368 -11.72 2.13 -1.07
CA ARG A 368 -12.54 0.93 -1.25
C ARG A 368 -11.80 -0.16 -2.03
N SER A 369 -10.48 -0.13 -2.02
CA SER A 369 -9.66 -1.25 -2.47
C SER A 369 -10.05 -2.54 -1.73
N CYS A 370 -9.97 -3.68 -2.41
CA CYS A 370 -10.30 -4.99 -1.86
C CYS A 370 -9.49 -5.25 -0.58
N LEU A 371 -10.17 -5.62 0.51
CA LEU A 371 -9.50 -6.01 1.76
C LEU A 371 -8.72 -7.31 1.59
N GLY A 372 -9.24 -8.27 0.82
CA GLY A 372 -8.60 -9.56 0.58
C GLY A 372 -7.45 -9.54 -0.42
N LYS A 373 -6.97 -8.36 -0.88
CA LYS A 373 -5.94 -8.26 -1.92
C LYS A 373 -4.67 -9.05 -1.57
N ASP A 374 -4.15 -8.85 -0.37
CA ASP A 374 -2.87 -9.44 0.03
C ASP A 374 -2.97 -10.96 0.18
N LEU A 375 -4.08 -11.45 0.74
CA LEU A 375 -4.36 -12.89 0.82
C LEU A 375 -4.51 -13.52 -0.57
N ALA A 376 -5.28 -12.88 -1.46
CA ALA A 376 -5.47 -13.36 -2.84
C ALA A 376 -4.15 -13.42 -3.62
N MET A 377 -3.32 -12.38 -3.51
CA MET A 377 -2.01 -12.36 -4.16
C MET A 377 -1.06 -13.41 -3.58
N MET A 378 -1.07 -13.62 -2.26
CA MET A 378 -0.30 -14.68 -1.61
C MET A 378 -0.70 -16.06 -2.13
N GLU A 379 -2.00 -16.36 -2.18
CA GLU A 379 -2.51 -17.63 -2.69
C GLU A 379 -2.10 -17.84 -4.16
N LEU A 380 -2.29 -16.84 -5.01
CA LEU A 380 -1.93 -16.93 -6.44
C LEU A 380 -0.42 -17.06 -6.67
N PHE A 381 0.40 -16.40 -5.84
CA PHE A 381 1.85 -16.53 -5.94
C PHE A 381 2.32 -17.94 -5.62
N LYS A 382 1.74 -18.56 -4.59
CA LYS A 382 2.18 -19.87 -4.09
C LYS A 382 1.57 -21.02 -4.88
N ALA A 383 0.26 -21.01 -5.09
CA ALA A 383 -0.44 -22.10 -5.76
C ALA A 383 0.05 -22.30 -7.20
N GLY A 384 0.13 -21.21 -7.98
CA GLY A 384 0.53 -21.28 -9.39
C GLY A 384 1.98 -21.74 -9.56
N ILE A 385 2.92 -21.20 -8.78
CA ILE A 385 4.35 -21.55 -8.91
C ILE A 385 4.61 -22.99 -8.46
N VAL A 386 4.01 -23.45 -7.36
CA VAL A 386 4.17 -24.83 -6.87
C VAL A 386 3.62 -25.81 -7.90
N PHE A 387 2.43 -25.54 -8.44
CA PHE A 387 1.81 -26.37 -9.46
C PHE A 387 2.70 -26.50 -10.71
N LEU A 388 3.25 -25.39 -11.21
CA LEU A 388 4.13 -25.38 -12.39
C LEU A 388 5.51 -26.02 -12.14
N ARG A 389 6.03 -25.94 -10.90
CA ARG A 389 7.27 -26.62 -10.50
C ARG A 389 7.10 -28.15 -10.50
N LEU A 390 5.94 -28.64 -10.06
CA LEU A 390 5.72 -30.07 -9.86
C LEU A 390 5.10 -30.76 -11.08
N PHE A 391 4.29 -30.05 -11.86
CA PHE A 391 3.58 -30.63 -13.00
C PHE A 391 3.90 -29.91 -14.31
N ARG A 392 4.16 -30.70 -15.34
CA ARG A 392 4.10 -30.25 -16.72
C ARG A 392 2.68 -30.49 -17.21
N VAL A 393 2.06 -29.47 -17.77
CA VAL A 393 0.64 -29.52 -18.15
C VAL A 393 0.49 -29.30 -19.64
N ALA A 394 -0.32 -30.13 -20.29
CA ALA A 394 -0.71 -29.98 -21.69
C ALA A 394 -2.24 -29.98 -21.83
N PHE A 395 -2.75 -29.39 -22.91
CA PHE A 395 -4.16 -29.53 -23.30
C PHE A 395 -4.44 -30.98 -23.74
N ALA A 396 -5.60 -31.51 -23.34
CA ALA A 396 -6.02 -32.86 -23.76
C ALA A 396 -6.53 -32.93 -25.21
N ASP A 397 -7.03 -31.81 -25.75
CA ASP A 397 -7.49 -31.68 -27.14
C ASP A 397 -7.19 -30.25 -27.63
N GLU A 398 -6.45 -30.11 -28.73
CA GLU A 398 -6.14 -28.81 -29.35
C GLU A 398 -7.38 -28.10 -29.92
N ARG A 399 -8.48 -28.83 -30.18
CA ARG A 399 -9.68 -28.31 -30.84
C ARG A 399 -10.83 -27.93 -29.91
N ARG A 400 -10.72 -28.11 -28.59
CA ARG A 400 -11.78 -27.74 -27.64
C ARG A 400 -11.29 -26.70 -26.63
N SER A 401 -11.64 -25.46 -26.98
CA SER A 401 -11.41 -24.22 -26.27
C SER A 401 -12.03 -24.19 -24.87
N VAL A 402 -11.29 -23.63 -23.92
CA VAL A 402 -11.77 -23.23 -22.59
C VAL A 402 -13.15 -22.59 -22.69
N ARG A 403 -14.15 -23.12 -21.97
CA ARG A 403 -15.50 -22.55 -21.97
C ARG A 403 -15.64 -21.57 -20.81
N ARG A 404 -15.90 -20.30 -21.14
CA ARG A 404 -16.03 -19.19 -20.21
C ARG A 404 -17.33 -18.44 -20.45
N GLN A 405 -17.98 -17.99 -19.39
CA GLN A 405 -19.16 -17.15 -19.46
C GLN A 405 -19.06 -15.98 -18.49
N MET A 406 -19.72 -14.89 -18.85
CA MET A 406 -19.88 -13.73 -17.98
C MET A 406 -21.25 -13.80 -17.31
N LYS A 407 -21.30 -13.86 -15.98
CA LYS A 407 -22.56 -13.95 -15.21
C LYS A 407 -22.59 -12.85 -14.15
N GLY A 408 -23.55 -11.93 -14.27
CA GLY A 408 -23.80 -10.90 -13.25
C GLY A 408 -22.63 -9.94 -12.97
N GLY A 409 -21.70 -9.76 -13.91
CA GLY A 409 -20.52 -8.92 -13.68
C GLY A 409 -19.25 -9.65 -13.21
N LEU A 410 -19.31 -10.99 -13.08
CA LEU A 410 -18.18 -11.86 -12.75
C LEU A 410 -17.92 -12.90 -13.85
N ARG A 411 -16.64 -13.20 -14.09
CA ARG A 411 -16.22 -14.28 -15.00
C ARG A 411 -16.41 -15.65 -14.32
N ILE A 412 -16.94 -16.62 -15.06
CA ILE A 412 -17.13 -17.99 -14.62
C ILE A 412 -16.56 -18.96 -15.66
N PHE A 413 -15.73 -19.89 -15.19
CA PHE A 413 -15.19 -20.99 -15.99
C PHE A 413 -16.08 -22.23 -15.88
N GLU A 414 -16.39 -22.85 -17.03
CA GLU A 414 -17.19 -24.08 -17.07
C GLU A 414 -16.32 -25.32 -17.30
N GLU A 415 -15.29 -25.25 -18.15
CA GLU A 415 -14.46 -26.42 -18.48
C GLU A 415 -13.06 -26.05 -19.01
N MET A 416 -12.02 -26.75 -18.51
CA MET A 416 -10.64 -26.73 -19.00
C MET A 416 -9.96 -28.09 -18.78
N ARG A 417 -9.91 -28.95 -19.81
CA ARG A 417 -9.30 -30.30 -19.70
C ARG A 417 -7.80 -30.30 -19.92
N ARG A 418 -7.08 -30.99 -19.03
CA ARG A 418 -5.62 -31.02 -18.96
C ARG A 418 -5.07 -32.42 -18.68
N HIS A 419 -3.88 -32.68 -19.21
CA HIS A 419 -3.03 -33.82 -18.85
C HIS A 419 -1.87 -33.35 -17.97
N PRO A 420 -1.85 -33.70 -16.67
CA PRO A 420 -0.73 -33.42 -15.79
C PRO A 420 0.30 -34.54 -15.87
N ILE A 421 1.57 -34.19 -16.00
CA ILE A 421 2.68 -35.12 -15.95
C ILE A 421 3.66 -34.61 -14.90
N LYS A 422 3.97 -35.44 -13.90
CA LYS A 422 4.92 -35.08 -12.84
C LYS A 422 6.28 -34.75 -13.46
N ARG A 423 6.83 -33.58 -13.14
CA ARG A 423 8.17 -33.16 -13.62
C ARG A 423 9.24 -33.96 -12.87
N ALA A 424 10.29 -34.35 -13.58
CA ALA A 424 11.46 -34.94 -12.94
C ALA A 424 12.17 -33.86 -12.11
N THR A 425 12.18 -34.01 -10.79
CA THR A 425 12.85 -33.08 -9.87
C THR A 425 14.36 -33.31 -9.89
N THR A 426 15.14 -32.32 -10.30
CA THR A 426 16.61 -32.33 -10.19
C THR A 426 17.04 -31.85 -8.81
N VAL A 427 16.94 -32.71 -7.79
CA VAL A 427 17.69 -32.57 -6.52
C VAL A 427 18.15 -33.96 -6.05
N GLY A 428 19.35 -34.39 -6.45
CA GLY A 428 20.08 -35.52 -5.85
C GLY A 428 19.75 -36.94 -6.36
N PRO A 429 20.68 -37.93 -6.24
CA PRO A 429 20.99 -38.83 -7.35
C PRO A 429 20.30 -40.19 -7.25
N LYS A 430 19.20 -40.37 -7.99
CA LYS A 430 18.86 -41.64 -8.65
C LYS A 430 18.03 -41.33 -9.90
N GLN A 431 18.67 -41.55 -11.03
CA GLN A 431 18.19 -41.36 -12.39
C GLN A 431 17.12 -42.41 -12.74
N ILE A 432 15.93 -42.01 -13.20
CA ILE A 432 15.10 -42.77 -14.17
C ILE A 432 14.44 -41.79 -15.15
N TYR A 433 14.58 -42.11 -16.43
CA TYR A 433 14.15 -41.37 -17.62
C TYR A 433 12.62 -41.37 -17.85
N GLY A 434 12.12 -40.34 -18.56
CA GLY A 434 10.84 -40.40 -19.25
C GLY A 434 10.37 -39.06 -19.83
N LYS A 435 10.84 -38.69 -21.04
CA LYS A 435 10.05 -37.81 -21.92
C LYS A 435 8.79 -38.60 -22.27
N VAL A 436 7.66 -38.30 -21.64
CA VAL A 436 6.36 -38.70 -22.18
C VAL A 436 5.65 -37.43 -22.57
N ILE A 437 5.83 -37.06 -23.84
CA ILE A 437 4.89 -36.22 -24.55
C ILE A 437 3.86 -37.20 -25.11
N ILE A 438 2.63 -37.22 -24.59
CA ILE A 438 1.53 -37.80 -25.36
C ILE A 438 1.07 -36.72 -26.33
N ILE A 439 1.77 -36.65 -27.46
CA ILE A 439 1.19 -36.16 -28.72
C ILE A 439 0.37 -37.35 -29.22
N VAL A 440 -0.95 -37.18 -29.36
CA VAL A 440 -1.68 -38.04 -30.29
C VAL A 440 -1.22 -37.60 -31.68
N GLN A 441 -0.51 -38.49 -32.37
CA GLN A 441 0.19 -38.19 -33.61
C GLN A 441 -0.72 -37.65 -34.73
N PRO A 442 -0.16 -36.79 -35.59
CA PRO A 442 -0.84 -36.23 -36.75
C PRO A 442 -0.89 -37.29 -37.86
N SER A 443 -2.08 -37.61 -38.37
CA SER A 443 -2.17 -38.25 -39.68
C SER A 443 -1.85 -37.21 -40.76
N LEU A 444 -0.82 -37.54 -41.53
CA LEU A 444 -0.21 -36.80 -42.64
C LEU A 444 -1.20 -36.21 -43.67
N TRP A 445 -0.90 -34.96 -44.05
CA TRP A 445 -0.82 -34.39 -45.42
C TRP A 445 -1.96 -34.62 -46.44
N ILE A 446 -2.55 -33.51 -46.94
CA ILE A 446 -2.44 -32.99 -48.33
C ILE A 446 -3.38 -31.76 -48.48
N PRO A 447 -3.03 -30.71 -49.26
CA PRO A 447 -3.85 -29.51 -49.44
C PRO A 447 -5.13 -29.84 -50.18
N CYS A 448 -6.25 -29.22 -49.82
CA CYS A 448 -7.48 -29.32 -50.59
C CYS A 448 -7.49 -28.27 -51.71
N PRO A 449 -7.46 -28.67 -53.00
CA PRO A 449 -8.16 -27.96 -54.05
C PRO A 449 -9.58 -28.53 -54.18
N SER A 450 -10.58 -27.65 -54.20
CA SER A 450 -11.92 -27.78 -54.81
C SER A 450 -12.65 -29.15 -54.87
N ARG A 451 -13.85 -29.20 -54.27
CA ARG A 451 -15.07 -29.98 -54.64
C ARG A 451 -14.93 -31.42 -55.19
N ARG A 452 -15.48 -32.41 -54.46
CA ARG A 452 -16.63 -33.30 -54.79
C ARG A 452 -16.76 -34.47 -53.78
N GLN A 453 -18.01 -34.93 -53.56
CA GLN A 453 -18.47 -36.10 -52.75
C GLN A 453 -18.19 -37.48 -53.43
N PRO A 454 -18.70 -38.65 -52.95
CA PRO A 454 -18.50 -39.48 -51.71
C PRO A 454 -18.17 -40.96 -52.14
N PRO A 455 -18.57 -42.13 -51.51
CA PRO A 455 -18.90 -42.60 -50.13
C PRO A 455 -18.23 -43.98 -49.71
N GLY A 456 -18.53 -44.50 -48.49
CA GLY A 456 -18.52 -45.96 -48.13
C GLY A 456 -17.75 -46.36 -46.83
N LEU A 457 -18.41 -46.64 -45.68
CA LEU A 457 -18.70 -47.97 -45.02
C LEU A 457 -17.49 -48.94 -44.93
N ASP A 458 -17.08 -49.52 -43.80
CA ASP A 458 -17.83 -50.30 -42.79
C ASP A 458 -17.02 -50.54 -41.47
N ARG A 459 -17.77 -50.67 -40.37
CA ARG A 459 -17.67 -51.51 -39.12
C ARG A 459 -16.32 -51.91 -38.48
N LEU A 460 -16.14 -51.47 -37.22
CA LEU A 460 -16.25 -52.20 -35.90
C LEU A 460 -15.83 -53.71 -35.83
N PRO A 461 -15.57 -54.32 -34.63
CA PRO A 461 -15.23 -53.78 -33.28
C PRO A 461 -14.32 -54.66 -32.35
N GLU A 462 -14.10 -54.13 -31.12
CA GLU A 462 -14.21 -54.78 -29.78
C GLU A 462 -13.12 -55.67 -29.09
N ARG A 463 -12.81 -55.21 -27.84
CA ARG A 463 -12.81 -55.90 -26.50
C ARG A 463 -11.59 -56.64 -25.91
N GLY A 464 -11.32 -56.30 -24.64
CA GLY A 464 -11.19 -57.25 -23.50
C GLY A 464 -9.82 -57.28 -22.80
N SER A 465 -9.60 -56.57 -21.68
CA SER A 465 -9.68 -57.03 -20.26
C SER A 465 -8.58 -58.04 -19.84
N ALA A 466 -7.57 -57.63 -19.05
CA ALA A 466 -7.53 -57.59 -17.56
C ALA A 466 -7.09 -58.92 -16.92
N GLU A 467 -6.06 -58.91 -16.05
CA GLU A 467 -6.14 -59.41 -14.64
C GLU A 467 -4.82 -59.37 -13.84
N LYS A 468 -5.01 -59.48 -12.51
CA LYS A 468 -4.17 -59.20 -11.34
C LYS A 468 -3.33 -60.40 -10.83
N ARG A 469 -2.41 -60.07 -9.90
CA ARG A 469 -1.98 -60.75 -8.62
C ARG A 469 -0.46 -60.85 -8.54
N GLY A 470 0.26 -60.73 -7.42
CA GLY A 470 -0.06 -60.63 -5.99
C GLY A 470 1.00 -61.40 -5.17
N SER A 471 1.38 -60.89 -3.98
CA SER A 471 2.14 -61.54 -2.87
C SER A 471 3.63 -61.87 -3.12
N SER A 472 4.58 -62.00 -2.19
CA SER A 472 4.86 -61.73 -0.75
C SER A 472 6.22 -62.42 -0.47
N PHE A 473 7.10 -61.96 0.43
CA PHE A 473 7.92 -62.79 1.35
C PHE A 473 8.97 -61.97 2.17
N GLU A 474 9.41 -62.59 3.27
CA GLU A 474 9.96 -62.09 4.56
C GLU A 474 11.50 -62.01 4.67
N GLY A 475 12.02 -61.39 5.76
CA GLY A 475 13.02 -62.05 6.63
C GLY A 475 14.32 -61.33 7.10
N PHE A 476 14.40 -61.01 8.42
CA PHE A 476 15.56 -61.05 9.37
C PHE A 476 16.76 -60.06 9.21
N CYS A 477 17.50 -59.54 10.22
CA CYS A 477 17.70 -59.85 11.66
C CYS A 477 18.41 -58.67 12.45
N SER A 478 17.94 -58.39 13.68
CA SER A 478 18.57 -58.06 15.01
C SER A 478 19.87 -57.22 15.28
N PHE A 479 19.74 -56.41 16.37
CA PHE A 479 20.63 -55.55 17.23
C PHE A 479 21.83 -56.25 17.95
N PRO A 480 22.82 -55.60 18.66
CA PRO A 480 22.64 -54.60 19.75
C PRO A 480 23.76 -53.56 20.07
N SER A 481 23.50 -52.80 21.15
CA SER A 481 24.13 -51.65 21.83
C SER A 481 25.57 -51.76 22.39
N SER A 482 26.26 -50.62 22.58
CA SER A 482 26.68 -50.10 23.93
C SER A 482 27.57 -48.81 23.90
N HIS A 483 27.22 -47.92 24.85
CA HIS A 483 27.97 -46.92 25.65
C HIS A 483 29.31 -46.25 25.21
N MET A 484 29.37 -44.92 25.38
CA MET A 484 30.31 -44.26 26.31
C MET A 484 29.87 -42.84 26.74
N LYS A 485 30.16 -42.47 28.00
CA LYS A 485 29.79 -41.22 28.71
C LYS A 485 30.91 -40.17 28.62
N GLY A 486 30.58 -38.88 28.78
CA GLY A 486 31.56 -37.79 28.97
C GLY A 486 30.97 -36.40 29.27
N THR A 487 31.02 -36.03 30.54
CA THR A 487 30.51 -34.91 31.37
C THR A 487 31.08 -33.48 31.08
N VAL A 488 30.19 -32.45 31.06
CA VAL A 488 30.20 -31.12 31.77
C VAL A 488 31.13 -29.91 31.45
N ALA A 489 30.47 -28.72 31.39
CA ALA A 489 30.82 -27.34 31.86
C ALA A 489 31.35 -26.21 30.92
N VAL A 490 30.49 -25.17 30.79
CA VAL A 490 30.66 -23.69 30.95
C VAL A 490 32.04 -23.04 30.70
N SER A 491 32.12 -22.05 29.78
CA SER A 491 32.57 -20.64 30.00
C SER A 491 33.05 -19.95 28.71
N ALA A 492 32.79 -18.64 28.64
CA ALA A 492 33.16 -17.68 27.60
C ALA A 492 34.67 -17.43 27.46
N LEU A 493 35.14 -17.02 26.26
CA LEU A 493 35.74 -15.68 26.02
C LEU A 493 36.08 -15.45 24.54
N ALA A 494 36.25 -14.17 24.22
CA ALA A 494 36.16 -13.52 22.91
C ALA A 494 37.51 -13.29 22.18
N ALA A 495 37.34 -12.86 20.91
CA ALA A 495 38.11 -11.83 20.19
C ALA A 495 39.60 -12.06 19.89
N VAL A 496 39.97 -11.93 18.61
CA VAL A 496 40.98 -10.99 18.05
C VAL A 496 40.90 -11.07 16.51
N ILE A 497 40.54 -9.97 15.85
CA ILE A 497 41.15 -9.33 14.66
C ILE A 497 40.19 -8.18 14.27
N LEU A 498 40.35 -7.04 14.94
CA LEU A 498 39.94 -5.73 14.44
C LEU A 498 40.82 -4.68 15.14
N SER A 499 42.11 -4.76 14.88
CA SER A 499 43.09 -3.77 15.33
C SER A 499 43.50 -2.91 14.14
N THR A 500 42.90 -1.71 14.06
CA THR A 500 43.55 -0.42 13.73
C THR A 500 42.50 0.64 13.37
N VAL A 501 41.68 1.07 14.33
CA VAL A 501 41.42 2.49 14.70
C VAL A 501 40.83 2.43 16.12
N GLY A 502 41.70 2.27 17.11
CA GLY A 502 41.34 2.32 18.52
C GLY A 502 41.71 3.68 19.11
N GLN A 503 40.69 4.38 19.60
CA GLN A 503 40.71 5.26 20.77
C GLN A 503 41.62 6.49 20.76
N ALA A 504 40.99 7.64 20.48
CA ALA A 504 41.12 8.83 21.30
C ALA A 504 39.74 9.51 21.42
N ALA A 505 38.84 8.97 22.25
CA ALA A 505 37.77 9.80 22.79
C ALA A 505 38.41 10.62 23.91
N ALA A 506 38.91 11.81 23.57
CA ALA A 506 39.42 12.74 24.56
C ALA A 506 38.29 13.07 25.55
N LYS A 507 38.58 12.97 26.85
CA LYS A 507 37.73 13.49 27.95
C LYS A 507 37.69 15.02 27.93
N GLY A 508 37.18 15.62 26.87
CA GLY A 508 37.12 17.06 26.68
C GLY A 508 36.03 17.46 25.69
N SER A 509 35.55 18.70 25.80
CA SER A 509 34.52 19.28 24.91
C SER A 509 34.90 19.15 23.44
N PHE A 510 33.93 18.96 22.55
CA PHE A 510 34.17 18.88 21.11
C PHE A 510 34.84 20.15 20.56
N SER A 511 35.89 19.99 19.74
CA SER A 511 36.47 21.10 18.96
C SER A 511 35.67 21.30 17.67
N LEU A 512 35.34 22.56 17.38
CA LEU A 512 34.59 22.99 16.19
C LEU A 512 35.37 24.06 15.41
N ASP A 513 36.70 23.94 15.38
CA ASP A 513 37.61 24.95 14.83
C ASP A 513 37.95 24.74 13.35
N SER A 514 37.68 23.54 12.84
CA SER A 514 37.82 23.15 11.44
C SER A 514 36.64 22.26 11.00
N ASP A 515 36.46 22.09 9.69
CA ASP A 515 35.44 21.17 9.15
C ASP A 515 35.68 19.73 9.59
N ASP A 516 36.95 19.28 9.61
CA ASP A 516 37.30 17.92 10.05
C ASP A 516 36.96 17.67 11.52
N SER A 517 37.33 18.62 12.40
CA SER A 517 36.97 18.53 13.82
C SER A 517 35.45 18.59 14.03
N THR A 518 34.75 19.38 13.23
CA THR A 518 33.28 19.51 13.26
C THR A 518 32.60 18.22 12.79
N LYS A 519 33.09 17.59 11.71
CA LYS A 519 32.63 16.27 11.24
C LYS A 519 32.89 15.18 12.28
N GLN A 520 34.03 15.22 12.96
CA GLN A 520 34.34 14.27 14.04
C GLN A 520 33.41 14.44 15.25
N ALA A 521 33.11 15.68 15.63
CA ALA A 521 32.12 15.99 16.66
C ALA A 521 30.73 15.49 16.25
N ALA A 522 30.29 15.80 15.03
CA ALA A 522 29.02 15.35 14.47
C ALA A 522 28.92 13.81 14.45
N SER A 523 29.98 13.10 14.09
CA SER A 523 30.01 11.62 14.09
C SER A 523 29.84 11.04 15.49
N THR A 524 30.45 11.67 16.50
CA THR A 524 30.29 11.25 17.90
C THR A 524 28.86 11.49 18.40
N LEU A 525 28.29 12.65 18.08
CA LEU A 525 26.91 13.00 18.42
C LEU A 525 25.88 12.11 17.69
N ALA A 526 26.10 11.79 16.41
CA ALA A 526 25.25 10.88 15.65
C ALA A 526 25.23 9.48 16.28
N ARG A 527 26.38 9.01 16.78
CA ARG A 527 26.45 7.78 17.57
C ARG A 527 25.69 7.92 18.90
N GLY A 528 25.77 9.06 19.57
CA GLY A 528 25.01 9.38 20.78
C GLY A 528 23.50 9.28 20.54
N VAL A 529 22.98 9.90 19.47
CA VAL A 529 21.58 9.79 19.05
C VAL A 529 21.17 8.33 18.84
N ILE A 530 21.96 7.57 18.07
CA ILE A 530 21.66 6.15 17.76
C ILE A 530 21.67 5.25 19.02
N GLN A 531 22.40 5.61 20.09
CA GLN A 531 22.36 4.83 21.33
C GLN A 531 20.97 4.81 21.99
N TYR A 532 20.15 5.84 21.79
CA TYR A 532 18.77 5.88 22.28
C TYR A 532 17.82 5.06 21.40
N TYR A 533 18.17 4.84 20.14
CA TYR A 533 17.35 4.07 19.21
C TYR A 533 17.47 2.56 19.47
N LYS A 534 16.32 1.89 19.62
CA LYS A 534 16.23 0.44 19.84
C LYS A 534 15.54 -0.30 18.69
N GLY A 535 14.90 0.42 17.76
CA GLY A 535 14.04 -0.17 16.72
C GLY A 535 14.73 -1.09 15.71
N ASN A 536 16.07 -1.20 15.71
CA ASN A 536 16.80 -2.17 14.89
C ASN A 536 17.04 -3.51 15.61
N GLN A 537 16.65 -3.64 16.87
CA GLN A 537 16.79 -4.87 17.65
C GLN A 537 15.62 -5.81 17.41
N THR A 538 15.86 -7.11 17.49
CA THR A 538 14.81 -8.13 17.31
C THR A 538 13.68 -7.93 18.31
N GLY A 539 12.45 -7.80 17.81
CA GLY A 539 11.25 -7.62 18.64
C GLY A 539 10.87 -6.15 18.88
N GLU A 540 11.73 -5.19 18.53
CA GLU A 540 11.45 -3.77 18.61
C GLU A 540 10.76 -3.25 17.33
N ILE A 541 10.25 -2.01 17.38
CA ILE A 541 9.57 -1.36 16.26
C ILE A 541 10.55 -0.42 15.53
N PRO A 542 10.91 -0.69 14.27
CA PRO A 542 11.74 0.22 13.49
C PRO A 542 11.11 1.60 13.32
N GLY A 543 11.93 2.64 13.34
CA GLY A 543 11.49 4.00 13.06
C GLY A 543 11.12 4.85 14.28
N ILE A 544 10.98 4.28 15.47
CA ILE A 544 10.59 5.02 16.68
C ILE A 544 11.66 4.98 17.77
N LEU A 545 11.69 6.02 18.60
CA LEU A 545 12.38 6.02 19.88
C LEU A 545 11.54 5.27 20.94
N PRO A 546 12.13 4.81 22.06
CA PRO A 546 11.40 4.12 23.12
C PRO A 546 10.21 4.95 23.64
N GLY A 547 9.00 4.43 23.46
CA GLY A 547 7.75 5.08 23.81
C GLY A 547 6.59 4.60 22.94
N PRO A 548 5.43 5.26 23.00
CA PRO A 548 5.09 6.43 23.80
C PRO A 548 4.93 6.12 25.30
N PRO A 549 4.82 7.14 26.17
CA PRO A 549 4.56 6.93 27.60
C PRO A 549 3.30 6.07 27.82
N PRO A 550 3.34 5.06 28.72
CA PRO A 550 4.39 4.76 29.70
C PRO A 550 5.51 3.81 29.22
N ALA A 551 5.50 3.35 27.97
CA ALA A 551 6.49 2.39 27.46
C ALA A 551 7.90 2.99 27.25
N GLY A 552 8.00 4.32 27.32
CA GLY A 552 9.22 5.11 27.19
C GLY A 552 8.87 6.59 27.08
N ASP A 553 9.88 7.45 26.94
CA ASP A 553 9.71 8.90 27.09
C ASP A 553 9.22 9.61 25.81
N TYR A 554 9.30 8.94 24.65
CA TYR A 554 9.19 9.60 23.35
C TYR A 554 7.92 9.26 22.58
N TYR A 555 7.25 10.29 22.05
CA TYR A 555 6.10 10.14 21.16
C TYR A 555 6.54 9.77 19.73
N TRP A 556 5.58 9.24 18.97
CA TRP A 556 5.83 8.67 17.64
C TRP A 556 6.52 9.64 16.67
N TYR A 557 6.08 10.89 16.60
CA TYR A 557 6.65 11.86 15.66
C TYR A 557 8.11 12.22 15.95
N GLN A 558 8.58 12.05 17.19
CA GLN A 558 9.96 12.34 17.57
C GLN A 558 10.96 11.40 16.85
N GLY A 559 10.51 10.21 16.44
CA GLY A 559 11.27 9.36 15.53
C GLY A 559 11.61 10.06 14.22
N SER A 560 10.68 10.82 13.63
CA SER A 560 10.94 11.56 12.39
C SER A 560 11.98 12.66 12.55
N ILE A 561 12.03 13.33 13.71
CA ILE A 561 13.04 14.35 14.02
C ILE A 561 14.43 13.71 14.11
N MET A 562 14.51 12.54 14.74
CA MET A 562 15.73 11.74 14.78
C MET A 562 16.22 11.41 13.38
N TRP A 563 15.36 10.88 12.51
CA TRP A 563 15.72 10.55 11.14
C TRP A 563 16.12 11.79 10.34
N ALA A 564 15.42 12.91 10.48
CA ALA A 564 15.78 14.17 9.83
C ALA A 564 17.19 14.64 10.23
N SER A 565 17.53 14.58 11.53
CA SER A 565 18.87 14.95 12.01
C SER A 565 19.98 14.07 11.43
N LEU A 566 19.70 12.78 11.23
CA LEU A 566 20.64 11.84 10.64
C LEU A 566 20.74 11.95 9.12
N ILE A 567 19.67 12.39 8.43
CA ILE A 567 19.70 12.72 7.01
C ILE A 567 20.61 13.93 6.76
N ASP A 568 20.45 15.02 7.53
CA ASP A 568 21.31 16.19 7.38
C ASP A 568 22.76 15.88 7.82
N TYR A 569 22.96 15.02 8.83
CA TYR A 569 24.28 14.50 9.18
C TYR A 569 24.95 13.79 8.00
N TRP A 570 24.27 12.82 7.37
CA TRP A 570 24.78 12.13 6.20
C TRP A 570 25.08 13.12 5.07
N HIS A 571 24.17 14.03 4.79
CA HIS A 571 24.31 15.02 3.72
C HIS A 571 25.52 15.94 3.92
N ALA A 572 25.74 16.42 5.14
CA ALA A 572 26.80 17.38 5.44
C ALA A 572 28.18 16.73 5.65
N THR A 573 28.22 15.47 6.07
CA THR A 573 29.48 14.78 6.40
C THR A 573 29.92 13.77 5.34
N GLY A 574 28.98 13.24 4.55
CA GLY A 574 29.19 12.12 3.64
C GLY A 574 29.19 10.75 4.33
N ASP A 575 29.00 10.67 5.65
CA ASP A 575 28.99 9.40 6.38
C ASP A 575 27.69 8.63 6.14
N THR A 576 27.80 7.48 5.47
CA THR A 576 26.66 6.62 5.10
C THR A 576 26.31 5.57 6.15
N ALA A 577 26.97 5.53 7.31
CA ALA A 577 26.85 4.45 8.30
C ALA A 577 25.40 4.19 8.75
N TYR A 578 24.56 5.23 8.78
CA TYR A 578 23.18 5.15 9.26
C TYR A 578 22.14 5.16 8.13
N ASN A 579 22.53 5.27 6.85
CA ASN A 579 21.58 5.42 5.75
C ASN A 579 20.58 4.28 5.68
N LYS A 580 21.03 3.02 5.83
CA LYS A 580 20.12 1.88 5.84
C LYS A 580 19.09 1.97 6.99
N LEU A 581 19.54 2.35 8.19
CA LEU A 581 18.67 2.51 9.36
C LEU A 581 17.64 3.62 9.15
N ILE A 582 18.05 4.74 8.57
CA ILE A 582 17.16 5.85 8.20
C ILE A 582 16.08 5.35 7.24
N VAL A 583 16.49 4.69 6.15
CA VAL A 583 15.56 4.18 5.12
C VAL A 583 14.59 3.16 5.70
N ASP A 584 15.09 2.14 6.39
CA ASP A 584 14.26 1.10 7.00
C ASP A 584 13.28 1.70 8.02
N GLY A 585 13.77 2.57 8.90
CA GLY A 585 12.97 3.18 9.96
C GLY A 585 11.85 4.09 9.42
N MET A 586 12.16 4.92 8.43
CA MET A 586 11.15 5.79 7.83
C MET A 586 10.11 5.01 7.03
N LEU A 587 10.52 4.02 6.24
CA LEU A 587 9.57 3.23 5.44
C LEU A 587 8.72 2.29 6.29
N TRP A 588 9.23 1.83 7.42
CA TRP A 588 8.42 1.08 8.38
C TRP A 588 7.21 1.89 8.88
N GLN A 589 7.40 3.20 9.07
CA GLN A 589 6.38 4.10 9.61
C GLN A 589 5.46 4.70 8.53
N GLN A 590 5.61 4.31 7.25
CA GLN A 590 4.85 4.89 6.15
C GLN A 590 3.33 4.60 6.21
N GLY A 591 2.92 3.56 6.94
CA GLY A 591 1.54 3.11 7.03
C GLY A 591 1.04 2.42 5.75
N GLU A 592 -0.14 1.83 5.83
CA GLU A 592 -0.68 0.90 4.83
C GLU A 592 -1.00 1.56 3.49
N LEU A 593 -1.17 2.89 3.45
CA LEU A 593 -1.40 3.65 2.23
C LEU A 593 -0.23 4.60 1.87
N SER A 594 0.96 4.38 2.46
CA SER A 594 2.16 5.21 2.25
C SER A 594 1.89 6.71 2.44
N HIS A 595 1.43 7.07 3.63
CA HIS A 595 0.98 8.43 3.96
C HIS A 595 1.22 8.81 5.42
N PHE A 596 2.10 8.09 6.11
CA PHE A 596 2.45 8.30 7.51
C PHE A 596 1.22 8.42 8.43
N MET A 597 0.20 7.58 8.22
CA MET A 597 -0.80 7.33 9.27
C MET A 597 -0.96 5.82 9.49
N PRO A 598 0.04 5.14 10.09
CA PRO A 598 -0.11 3.74 10.46
C PRO A 598 -1.26 3.59 11.45
N MET A 599 -2.07 2.54 11.29
CA MET A 599 -3.25 2.36 12.14
C MET A 599 -2.92 2.30 13.64
N ASN A 600 -1.75 1.77 14.00
CA ASN A 600 -1.28 1.65 15.38
C ASN A 600 -1.13 2.99 16.12
N TRP A 601 -0.98 4.12 15.40
CA TRP A 601 -0.75 5.44 16.00
C TRP A 601 -2.00 6.32 16.04
N THR A 602 -3.18 5.77 15.70
CA THR A 602 -4.44 6.55 15.61
C THR A 602 -4.74 7.37 16.87
N ALA A 603 -4.49 6.82 18.05
CA ALA A 603 -4.79 7.48 19.34
C ALA A 603 -3.91 8.69 19.65
N GLN A 604 -2.78 8.85 18.95
CA GLN A 604 -1.82 9.95 19.13
C GLN A 604 -1.63 10.76 17.84
N MET A 605 -2.48 10.55 16.84
CA MET A 605 -2.30 11.12 15.52
C MET A 605 -2.72 12.60 15.48
N GLY A 606 -1.75 13.50 15.55
CA GLY A 606 -1.87 14.91 15.18
C GLY A 606 -1.53 15.18 13.71
N ASN A 607 -1.99 16.33 13.21
CA ASN A 607 -1.61 16.83 11.88
C ASN A 607 -0.13 17.23 11.85
N ASP A 608 0.37 17.76 12.95
CA ASP A 608 1.80 17.98 13.21
C ASP A 608 2.56 16.65 13.22
N ASP A 609 2.13 15.63 13.98
CA ASP A 609 2.82 14.34 14.04
C ASP A 609 3.05 13.74 12.64
N GLN A 610 1.98 13.63 11.85
CA GLN A 610 2.06 13.15 10.47
C GLN A 610 2.88 14.09 9.58
N GLY A 611 2.73 15.40 9.77
CA GLY A 611 3.43 16.43 9.00
C GLY A 611 4.94 16.38 9.19
N PHE A 612 5.43 16.09 10.40
CA PHE A 612 6.86 15.93 10.68
C PHE A 612 7.47 14.76 9.92
N TRP A 613 6.78 13.61 9.85
CA TRP A 613 7.21 12.49 9.00
C TRP A 613 7.28 12.88 7.52
N ALA A 614 6.31 13.66 7.03
CA ALA A 614 6.34 14.18 5.67
C ALA A 614 7.47 15.18 5.45
N LEU A 615 7.79 16.04 6.43
CA LEU A 615 8.91 16.98 6.32
C LEU A 615 10.26 16.25 6.30
N ALA A 616 10.41 15.16 7.06
CA ALA A 616 11.59 14.29 7.01
C ALA A 616 11.68 13.56 5.67
N SER A 617 10.56 13.06 5.13
CA SER A 617 10.51 12.44 3.80
C SER A 617 10.82 13.46 2.70
N MET A 618 10.33 14.69 2.81
CA MET A 618 10.65 15.77 1.88
C MET A 618 12.14 16.12 1.96
N LEU A 619 12.74 16.06 3.16
CA LEU A 619 14.18 16.29 3.36
C LEU A 619 14.99 15.19 2.67
N ALA A 620 14.61 13.92 2.82
CA ALA A 620 15.23 12.81 2.11
C ALA A 620 15.23 13.02 0.58
N ALA A 621 14.11 13.51 0.03
CA ALA A 621 14.03 13.85 -1.39
C ALA A 621 14.95 15.03 -1.79
N GLU A 622 15.00 16.08 -0.97
CA GLU A 622 15.82 17.27 -1.19
C GLU A 622 17.32 17.02 -1.03
N ARG A 623 17.73 16.09 -0.16
CA ARG A 623 19.13 15.70 0.03
C ARG A 623 19.57 14.57 -0.91
N GLY A 624 18.63 13.96 -1.64
CA GLY A 624 18.94 12.86 -2.55
C GLY A 624 19.27 11.56 -1.83
N LEU A 625 18.67 11.32 -0.65
CA LEU A 625 18.80 10.07 0.07
C LEU A 625 18.37 8.91 -0.87
N PRO A 626 19.18 7.86 -1.02
CA PRO A 626 18.89 6.77 -1.95
C PRO A 626 17.47 6.20 -1.74
N ASN A 627 16.74 6.03 -2.84
CA ASN A 627 15.45 5.34 -2.80
C ASN A 627 15.68 3.83 -2.64
N PRO A 628 14.85 3.13 -1.86
CA PRO A 628 14.93 1.67 -1.70
C PRO A 628 14.64 0.93 -3.01
N VAL A 629 13.86 1.55 -3.91
CA VAL A 629 13.50 1.03 -5.23
C VAL A 629 14.07 1.98 -6.29
N SER A 630 14.93 1.45 -7.15
CA SER A 630 15.57 2.22 -8.22
C SER A 630 14.51 2.82 -9.17
N GLY A 631 14.61 4.11 -9.46
CA GLY A 631 13.71 4.82 -10.38
C GLY A 631 12.41 5.35 -9.78
N GLU A 632 12.08 5.03 -8.52
CA GLU A 632 10.88 5.56 -7.85
C GLU A 632 11.17 6.81 -7.01
N ALA A 633 10.27 7.80 -7.04
CA ALA A 633 10.34 8.98 -6.17
C ALA A 633 9.62 8.74 -4.83
N GLN A 634 9.98 7.67 -4.12
CA GLN A 634 9.25 7.20 -2.93
C GLN A 634 9.14 8.29 -1.85
N TRP A 635 10.24 8.96 -1.53
CA TRP A 635 10.27 10.06 -0.56
C TRP A 635 9.35 11.23 -0.92
N LEU A 636 9.28 11.55 -2.22
CA LEU A 636 8.42 12.62 -2.71
C LEU A 636 6.95 12.20 -2.68
N ASN A 637 6.64 10.95 -3.02
CA ASN A 637 5.28 10.43 -3.03
C ASN A 637 4.67 10.39 -1.62
N LEU A 638 5.44 9.93 -0.63
CA LEU A 638 5.04 9.96 0.78
C LEU A 638 4.69 11.40 1.23
N SER A 639 5.53 12.36 0.87
CA SER A 639 5.32 13.79 1.17
C SER A 639 4.05 14.35 0.51
N ARG A 640 3.81 14.01 -0.75
CA ARG A 640 2.60 14.42 -1.50
C ARG A 640 1.33 13.83 -0.87
N ASN A 641 1.35 12.55 -0.54
CA ASN A 641 0.20 11.86 0.06
C ASN A 641 -0.19 12.49 1.42
N VAL A 642 0.80 12.89 2.23
CA VAL A 642 0.54 13.62 3.47
C VAL A 642 -0.01 15.02 3.20
N PHE A 643 0.57 15.76 2.25
CA PHE A 643 0.07 17.08 1.89
C PHE A 643 -1.42 17.03 1.49
N ASP A 644 -1.80 16.07 0.64
CA ASP A 644 -3.19 15.88 0.23
C ASP A 644 -4.10 15.57 1.44
N ASN A 645 -3.64 14.74 2.39
CA ASN A 645 -4.39 14.49 3.62
C ASN A 645 -4.55 15.74 4.48
N LEU A 646 -3.50 16.58 4.61
CA LEU A 646 -3.57 17.82 5.38
C LEU A 646 -4.56 18.79 4.74
N VAL A 647 -4.49 18.98 3.42
CA VAL A 647 -5.45 19.79 2.66
C VAL A 647 -6.89 19.29 2.85
N ASP A 648 -7.11 17.98 2.75
CA ASP A 648 -8.44 17.36 2.96
C ASP A 648 -9.04 17.65 4.35
N ARG A 649 -8.19 17.89 5.36
CA ARG A 649 -8.60 18.15 6.75
C ARG A 649 -8.63 19.64 7.13
N TYR A 650 -8.29 20.52 6.19
CA TYR A 650 -8.32 21.95 6.44
C TYR A 650 -9.76 22.39 6.78
N ASP A 651 -9.96 22.93 7.99
CA ASP A 651 -11.29 23.23 8.52
C ASP A 651 -11.66 24.68 8.22
N ASP A 652 -12.31 24.91 7.08
CA ASP A 652 -12.85 26.21 6.66
C ASP A 652 -14.09 26.65 7.48
N LYS A 653 -14.67 25.79 8.33
CA LYS A 653 -15.93 26.08 9.06
C LYS A 653 -15.72 26.84 10.36
N THR A 654 -14.60 26.63 11.03
CA THR A 654 -14.29 27.26 12.32
C THR A 654 -13.07 28.16 12.23
N CYS A 655 -13.06 29.28 12.96
CA CYS A 655 -11.95 30.26 12.94
C CYS A 655 -11.62 30.80 11.53
N GLY A 656 -12.56 30.72 10.59
CA GLY A 656 -12.38 31.12 9.19
C GLY A 656 -11.29 30.36 8.44
N GLY A 657 -10.95 29.13 8.86
CA GLY A 657 -9.88 28.31 8.27
C GLY A 657 -9.00 27.62 9.32
N GLY A 658 -7.97 26.94 8.84
CA GLY A 658 -6.88 26.37 9.63
C GLY A 658 -7.08 24.91 10.00
N LEU A 659 -5.96 24.20 10.16
CA LEU A 659 -5.93 22.84 10.68
C LEU A 659 -6.13 22.83 12.20
N ARG A 660 -6.86 21.81 12.65
CA ARG A 660 -6.88 21.39 14.06
C ARG A 660 -5.59 20.66 14.38
N TRP A 661 -5.25 20.59 15.66
CA TRP A 661 -4.11 19.82 16.14
C TRP A 661 -4.31 18.33 15.82
N GLN A 662 -5.39 17.74 16.33
CA GLN A 662 -5.65 16.31 16.18
C GLN A 662 -6.33 15.95 14.85
N VAL A 663 -6.07 14.74 14.37
CA VAL A 663 -6.66 14.21 13.13
C VAL A 663 -8.07 13.66 13.34
N VAL A 664 -8.28 13.01 14.48
CA VAL A 664 -9.56 12.35 14.82
C VAL A 664 -10.30 13.13 15.89
N SER A 665 -11.61 13.23 15.74
CA SER A 665 -12.44 14.14 16.54
C SER A 665 -12.56 13.79 18.02
N PHE A 666 -12.25 12.54 18.40
CA PHE A 666 -12.29 12.08 19.79
C PHE A 666 -10.96 12.24 20.54
N ASN A 667 -9.87 12.63 19.86
CA ASN A 667 -8.61 12.89 20.54
C ASN A 667 -8.67 14.21 21.31
N ASN A 668 -8.08 14.22 22.50
CA ASN A 668 -7.95 15.44 23.28
C ASN A 668 -7.13 16.48 22.51
N GLY A 669 -7.62 17.71 22.43
CA GLY A 669 -7.01 18.77 21.62
C GLY A 669 -7.53 18.88 20.19
N TYR A 670 -8.52 18.08 19.76
CA TYR A 670 -9.18 18.28 18.46
C TYR A 670 -9.87 19.65 18.35
N ASN A 671 -10.28 20.23 19.48
CA ASN A 671 -10.82 21.60 19.55
C ASN A 671 -9.74 22.69 19.53
N TYR A 672 -8.46 22.34 19.48
CA TYR A 672 -7.35 23.28 19.45
C TYR A 672 -6.79 23.39 18.03
N LYS A 673 -6.66 24.60 17.50
CA LYS A 673 -5.92 24.87 16.25
C LYS A 673 -4.55 25.41 16.62
N ASN A 674 -3.53 24.58 16.50
CA ASN A 674 -2.15 24.94 16.84
C ASN A 674 -1.36 25.43 15.61
N SER A 675 -0.35 26.24 15.87
CA SER A 675 0.53 26.80 14.84
C SER A 675 1.43 25.75 14.24
N LEU A 676 1.78 24.69 14.97
CA LEU A 676 2.65 23.63 14.48
C LEU A 676 2.00 22.82 13.34
N SER A 677 0.73 22.41 13.50
CA SER A 677 -0.02 21.69 12.45
C SER A 677 -0.20 22.53 11.18
N ASN A 678 -0.38 23.85 11.34
CA ASN A 678 -0.49 24.76 10.20
C ASN A 678 0.90 25.08 9.60
N GLY A 679 1.94 25.13 10.43
CA GLY A 679 3.33 25.32 10.02
C GLY A 679 3.84 24.17 9.17
N VAL A 680 3.50 22.92 9.51
CA VAL A 680 3.86 21.75 8.68
C VAL A 680 3.16 21.80 7.32
N LEU A 681 1.87 22.16 7.24
CA LEU A 681 1.15 22.33 5.97
C LEU A 681 1.80 23.44 5.12
N PHE A 682 2.08 24.59 5.74
CA PHE A 682 2.72 25.72 5.09
C PHE A 682 4.10 25.35 4.52
N SER A 683 4.96 24.78 5.35
CA SER A 683 6.34 24.46 4.99
C SER A 683 6.42 23.32 3.98
N LEU A 684 5.60 22.27 4.15
CA LEU A 684 5.51 21.17 3.19
C LEU A 684 5.00 21.65 1.83
N GLY A 685 3.99 22.53 1.80
CA GLY A 685 3.49 23.17 0.58
C GLY A 685 4.58 23.99 -0.13
N ALA A 686 5.29 24.85 0.60
CA ALA A 686 6.38 25.65 0.04
C ALA A 686 7.51 24.78 -0.57
N ARG A 687 7.90 23.72 0.14
CA ARG A 687 8.95 22.78 -0.29
C ARG A 687 8.53 21.96 -1.50
N LEU A 688 7.30 21.42 -1.50
CA LEU A 688 6.73 20.73 -2.65
C LEU A 688 6.60 21.66 -3.86
N ALA A 689 6.20 22.92 -3.67
CA ALA A 689 6.15 23.91 -4.76
C ALA A 689 7.53 24.11 -5.38
N ARG A 690 8.56 24.38 -4.57
CA ARG A 690 9.95 24.53 -5.04
C ARG A 690 10.47 23.27 -5.74
N PHE A 691 10.23 22.10 -5.16
CA PHE A 691 10.76 20.85 -5.69
C PHE A 691 10.11 20.48 -7.03
N THR A 692 8.79 20.65 -7.13
CA THR A 692 7.99 20.15 -8.26
C THR A 692 7.68 21.20 -9.33
N GLY A 693 7.76 22.49 -9.00
CA GLY A 693 7.27 23.58 -9.84
C GLY A 693 5.74 23.73 -9.86
N ASN A 694 5.00 22.96 -9.04
CA ASN A 694 3.54 22.99 -9.05
C ASN A 694 3.00 24.11 -8.14
N LYS A 695 2.32 25.07 -8.78
CA LYS A 695 1.73 26.25 -8.14
C LYS A 695 0.68 25.92 -7.07
N THR A 696 -0.06 24.82 -7.18
CA THR A 696 -1.09 24.45 -6.20
C THR A 696 -0.53 24.35 -4.78
N TYR A 697 0.69 23.83 -4.62
CA TYR A 697 1.33 23.74 -3.31
C TYR A 697 1.68 25.13 -2.75
N ALA A 698 2.14 26.04 -3.61
CA ALA A 698 2.43 27.43 -3.25
C ALA A 698 1.15 28.20 -2.87
N ASP A 699 0.02 27.93 -3.54
CA ASP A 699 -1.26 28.57 -3.24
C ASP A 699 -1.79 28.17 -1.87
N TRP A 700 -1.61 26.91 -1.47
CA TRP A 700 -1.90 26.46 -0.12
C TRP A 700 -0.95 27.05 0.92
N ALA A 701 0.32 27.24 0.58
CA ALA A 701 1.27 27.90 1.46
C ALA A 701 0.87 29.38 1.70
N ASP A 702 0.51 30.11 0.65
CA ASP A 702 -0.05 31.47 0.77
C ASP A 702 -1.35 31.48 1.58
N LYS A 703 -2.31 30.58 1.27
CA LYS A 703 -3.57 30.46 2.03
C LYS A 703 -3.33 30.23 3.53
N THR A 704 -2.36 29.39 3.86
CA THR A 704 -2.04 29.05 5.26
C THR A 704 -1.41 30.24 5.97
N TRP A 705 -0.45 30.91 5.34
CA TRP A 705 0.16 32.13 5.89
C TRP A 705 -0.88 33.22 6.15
N ASP A 706 -1.73 33.48 5.18
CA ASP A 706 -2.74 34.53 5.25
C ASP A 706 -3.77 34.21 6.35
N TRP A 707 -4.14 32.94 6.52
CA TRP A 707 -4.96 32.53 7.65
C TRP A 707 -4.26 32.76 8.99
N MET A 708 -3.03 32.29 9.15
CA MET A 708 -2.23 32.41 10.38
C MET A 708 -2.09 33.85 10.87
N THR A 709 -1.86 34.79 9.94
CA THR A 709 -1.78 36.23 10.24
C THR A 709 -3.15 36.83 10.52
N LYS A 710 -4.19 36.43 9.78
CA LYS A 710 -5.57 36.89 10.01
C LYS A 710 -6.09 36.53 11.40
N VAL A 711 -5.80 35.33 11.88
CA VAL A 711 -6.17 34.89 13.24
C VAL A 711 -5.16 35.35 14.31
N SER A 712 -4.16 36.13 13.95
CA SER A 712 -3.11 36.67 14.84
C SER A 712 -2.26 35.61 15.55
N LEU A 713 -2.21 34.38 15.04
CA LEU A 713 -1.24 33.37 15.49
C LEU A 713 0.17 33.71 15.02
N ILE A 714 0.30 34.38 13.88
CA ILE A 714 1.50 35.14 13.51
C ILE A 714 1.20 36.62 13.76
N ASP A 715 1.92 37.24 14.68
CA ASP A 715 1.79 38.68 14.91
C ASP A 715 2.36 39.46 13.71
N SER A 716 1.52 40.25 13.05
CA SER A 716 1.90 40.98 11.84
C SER A 716 2.95 42.07 12.04
N LYS A 717 3.25 42.48 13.28
CA LYS A 717 4.21 43.54 13.61
C LYS A 717 5.53 42.97 14.11
N SER A 718 5.47 42.07 15.08
CA SER A 718 6.66 41.46 15.68
C SER A 718 7.11 40.20 14.96
N TYR A 719 6.27 39.56 14.15
CA TYR A 719 6.52 38.23 13.58
C TYR A 719 6.66 37.12 14.63
N ALA A 720 6.16 37.34 15.85
CA ALA A 720 6.00 36.30 16.86
C ALA A 720 5.04 35.22 16.36
N VAL A 721 5.41 33.95 16.54
CA VAL A 721 4.55 32.81 16.22
C VAL A 721 4.08 32.18 17.52
N TYR A 722 2.80 32.39 17.85
CA TYR A 722 2.16 31.90 19.06
C TYR A 722 1.70 30.45 18.92
N ASP A 723 1.44 29.76 20.03
CA ASP A 723 1.20 28.31 20.04
C ASP A 723 -0.11 27.87 19.37
N GLY A 724 -1.22 28.57 19.63
CA GLY A 724 -2.53 28.17 19.10
C GLY A 724 -3.72 28.84 19.78
N ALA A 725 -4.92 28.39 19.40
CA ALA A 725 -6.16 28.85 19.99
C ALA A 725 -7.27 27.78 19.91
N HIS A 726 -8.22 27.86 20.84
CA HIS A 726 -9.39 26.99 20.88
C HIS A 726 -10.50 27.47 19.94
N VAL A 727 -11.22 26.53 19.31
CA VAL A 727 -12.28 26.85 18.34
C VAL A 727 -13.55 27.40 18.99
N GLU A 728 -13.77 27.12 20.28
CA GLU A 728 -14.95 27.54 21.05
C GLU A 728 -15.06 29.06 21.15
N ASP A 729 -13.92 29.75 21.20
CA ASP A 729 -13.83 31.21 21.23
C ASP A 729 -13.55 31.79 19.83
N ASP A 730 -13.81 31.04 18.75
CA ASP A 730 -13.52 31.43 17.37
C ASP A 730 -12.04 31.81 17.18
N CYS A 731 -11.15 31.07 17.86
CA CYS A 731 -9.71 31.30 17.91
C CYS A 731 -9.27 32.69 18.41
N LYS A 732 -10.13 33.42 19.13
CA LYS A 732 -9.84 34.78 19.64
C LYS A 732 -8.92 34.80 20.86
N LYS A 733 -8.95 33.73 21.68
CA LYS A 733 -8.07 33.59 22.85
C LYS A 733 -6.82 32.82 22.48
N ILE A 734 -5.77 33.56 22.14
CA ILE A 734 -4.50 33.00 21.68
C ILE A 734 -3.61 32.64 22.87
N SER A 735 -3.10 31.42 22.85
CA SER A 735 -2.02 30.94 23.71
C SER A 735 -0.69 31.53 23.24
N LYS A 736 -0.20 32.56 23.94
CA LYS A 736 0.99 33.34 23.53
C LYS A 736 2.33 32.69 23.90
N TYR A 737 2.37 31.39 24.12
CA TYR A 737 3.65 30.69 24.25
C TYR A 737 4.36 30.68 22.88
N GLU A 738 5.67 30.88 22.91
CA GLU A 738 6.52 30.87 21.73
C GLU A 738 7.55 29.74 21.86
N PHE A 739 7.57 28.85 20.88
CA PHE A 739 8.46 27.68 20.85
C PHE A 739 9.37 27.78 19.62
N SER A 740 10.66 27.51 19.80
CA SER A 740 11.64 27.84 18.74
C SER A 740 11.45 27.02 17.47
N GLY A 741 11.10 25.73 17.60
CA GLY A 741 10.80 24.84 16.48
C GLY A 741 9.55 25.31 15.71
N VAL A 742 8.48 25.67 16.42
CA VAL A 742 7.25 26.20 15.81
C VAL A 742 7.54 27.48 15.02
N HIS A 743 8.39 28.37 15.53
CA HIS A 743 8.81 29.57 14.80
C HIS A 743 9.62 29.23 13.55
N ALA A 744 10.59 28.31 13.70
CA ALA A 744 11.52 27.96 12.64
C ALA A 744 10.88 27.23 11.45
N VAL A 745 9.79 26.47 11.64
CA VAL A 745 9.08 25.82 10.52
C VAL A 745 8.48 26.86 9.55
N PHE A 746 8.02 28.02 10.07
CA PHE A 746 7.56 29.14 9.24
C PHE A 746 8.71 29.88 8.58
N ALA A 747 9.86 30.06 9.25
CA ALA A 747 11.04 30.65 8.62
C ALA A 747 11.50 29.80 7.44
N MET A 748 11.54 28.47 7.59
CA MET A 748 11.85 27.55 6.50
C MET A 748 10.84 27.66 5.35
N GLY A 749 9.53 27.59 5.64
CA GLY A 749 8.51 27.70 4.59
C GLY A 749 8.59 29.03 3.83
N ALA A 750 8.82 30.15 4.53
CA ALA A 750 8.97 31.47 3.90
C ALA A 750 10.23 31.56 3.02
N ALA A 751 11.35 30.93 3.43
CA ALA A 751 12.55 30.86 2.62
C ALA A 751 12.36 30.04 1.34
N TYR A 752 11.63 28.92 1.42
CA TYR A 752 11.29 28.13 0.25
C TYR A 752 10.30 28.86 -0.68
N MET A 753 9.33 29.61 -0.14
CA MET A 753 8.45 30.45 -0.94
C MET A 753 9.21 31.59 -1.62
N TYR A 754 10.10 32.28 -0.91
CA TYR A 754 10.98 33.31 -1.48
C TYR A 754 11.79 32.74 -2.65
N ASN A 755 12.38 31.55 -2.48
CA ASN A 755 13.17 30.92 -3.53
C ASN A 755 12.31 30.44 -4.71
N TYR A 756 11.15 29.86 -4.44
CA TYR A 756 10.21 29.40 -5.48
C TYR A 756 9.62 30.55 -6.31
N THR A 757 9.42 31.71 -5.69
CA THR A 757 8.85 32.91 -6.32
C THR A 757 9.91 33.87 -6.88
N ASP A 758 11.13 33.35 -7.12
CA ASP A 758 12.25 34.08 -7.70
C ASP A 758 12.57 35.41 -6.98
N GLY A 759 12.48 35.39 -5.65
CA GLY A 759 12.89 36.51 -4.81
C GLY A 759 11.79 37.56 -4.53
N ASP A 760 10.52 37.15 -4.55
CA ASP A 760 9.38 38.03 -4.28
C ASP A 760 9.54 38.84 -2.97
N SER A 761 9.33 40.15 -3.08
CA SER A 761 9.51 41.11 -1.98
C SER A 761 8.59 40.84 -0.78
N LYS A 762 7.38 40.30 -1.00
CA LYS A 762 6.46 39.93 0.08
C LYS A 762 7.08 38.78 0.90
N TRP A 763 7.57 37.73 0.25
CA TRP A 763 8.22 36.62 0.94
C TRP A 763 9.57 37.00 1.56
N GLN A 764 10.33 37.88 0.92
CA GLN A 764 11.55 38.43 1.51
C GLN A 764 11.27 39.12 2.84
N LYS A 765 10.32 40.07 2.87
CA LYS A 765 9.96 40.80 4.10
C LYS A 765 9.41 39.88 5.19
N ARG A 766 8.60 38.89 4.80
CA ARG A 766 8.07 37.88 5.75
C ARG A 766 9.20 37.07 6.39
N LEU A 767 10.19 36.65 5.60
CA LEU A 767 11.34 35.91 6.09
C LEU A 767 12.27 36.78 6.95
N GLU A 768 12.55 38.01 6.54
CA GLU A 768 13.35 38.96 7.32
C GLU A 768 12.75 39.18 8.71
N GLY A 769 11.44 39.40 8.79
CA GLY A 769 10.73 39.57 10.06
C GLY A 769 10.82 38.33 10.96
N LEU A 770 10.61 37.13 10.40
CA LEU A 770 10.75 35.88 11.15
C LEU A 770 12.20 35.67 11.65
N VAL A 771 13.21 35.93 10.82
CA VAL A 771 14.61 35.81 11.22
C VAL A 771 14.95 36.82 12.32
N ASP A 772 14.54 38.08 12.18
CA ASP A 772 14.82 39.14 13.16
C ASP A 772 14.19 38.85 14.52
N HIS A 773 12.92 38.45 14.54
CA HIS A 773 12.25 38.05 15.77
C HIS A 773 12.89 36.81 16.38
N GLY A 774 13.13 35.77 15.57
CA GLY A 774 13.64 34.51 16.09
C GLY A 774 15.08 34.59 16.59
N VAL A 775 15.95 35.38 15.94
CA VAL A 775 17.31 35.67 16.45
C VAL A 775 17.23 36.40 17.79
N LYS A 776 16.35 37.40 17.92
CA LYS A 776 16.18 38.15 19.16
C LYS A 776 15.62 37.30 20.30
N THR A 777 14.64 36.45 20.01
CA THR A 777 13.84 35.74 21.02
C THR A 777 14.48 34.42 21.42
N PHE A 778 14.98 33.65 20.46
CA PHE A 778 15.47 32.29 20.69
C PHE A 778 16.99 32.18 20.75
N PHE A 779 17.75 33.25 20.45
CA PHE A 779 19.21 33.28 20.62
C PHE A 779 19.68 34.38 21.59
N PRO A 780 19.17 34.43 22.85
CA PRO A 780 19.69 35.38 23.83
C PRO A 780 21.19 35.18 24.03
N GLY A 781 21.98 36.24 23.87
CA GLY A 781 23.45 36.16 23.92
C GLY A 781 24.08 35.30 22.81
N GLY A 782 23.34 35.01 21.74
CA GLY A 782 23.78 34.17 20.63
C GLY A 782 23.68 32.66 20.89
N ILE A 783 22.98 32.23 21.95
CA ILE A 783 22.83 30.82 22.33
C ILE A 783 21.36 30.42 22.23
N ALA A 784 21.06 29.31 21.56
CA ALA A 784 19.68 28.84 21.41
C ALA A 784 19.06 28.48 22.78
N THR A 785 17.89 29.03 23.06
CA THR A 785 17.16 28.85 24.34
C THR A 785 15.67 28.70 24.07
N GLU A 786 14.99 27.82 24.83
CA GLU A 786 13.51 27.72 24.82
C GLU A 786 12.90 28.64 25.90
N PRO A 787 12.54 29.89 25.60
CA PRO A 787 12.12 30.85 26.62
C PRO A 787 10.87 30.39 27.39
N ALA A 788 9.96 29.67 26.72
CA ALA A 788 8.70 29.20 27.31
C ALA A 788 8.88 28.14 28.40
N CYS A 789 10.00 27.41 28.45
CA CYS A 789 10.16 26.28 29.35
C CYS A 789 11.54 26.16 30.02
N GLU A 790 12.62 26.58 29.34
CA GLU A 790 14.00 26.39 29.82
C GLU A 790 14.29 27.32 31.00
N THR A 791 13.84 28.56 30.91
CA THR A 791 14.02 29.59 31.96
C THR A 791 13.32 29.25 33.27
N VAL A 792 12.31 28.39 33.23
CA VAL A 792 11.50 27.96 34.38
C VAL A 792 11.71 26.49 34.73
N GLY A 793 12.59 25.76 34.03
CA GLY A 793 12.90 24.36 34.28
C GLY A 793 11.74 23.38 34.07
N LYS A 794 10.86 23.64 33.08
CA LYS A 794 9.63 22.85 32.84
C LYS A 794 9.50 22.31 31.41
N CYS A 795 10.60 22.13 30.69
CA CYS A 795 10.54 21.60 29.32
C CYS A 795 10.09 20.14 29.32
N THR A 796 9.07 19.84 28.49
CA THR A 796 8.65 18.46 28.19
C THR A 796 9.63 17.80 27.24
N THR A 797 9.51 16.48 27.04
CA THR A 797 10.32 15.73 26.07
C THR A 797 10.22 16.32 24.66
N ASP A 798 9.04 16.83 24.26
CA ASP A 798 8.84 17.51 22.96
C ASP A 798 9.66 18.79 22.85
N MET A 799 9.52 19.66 23.85
CA MET A 799 10.21 20.96 23.89
C MET A 799 11.73 20.79 23.89
N LYS A 800 12.22 19.65 24.42
CA LYS A 800 13.63 19.28 24.41
C LYS A 800 14.17 18.90 23.03
N MET A 801 13.43 19.03 21.93
CA MET A 801 13.91 18.81 20.55
C MET A 801 13.87 20.07 19.67
N TYR A 802 13.27 21.15 20.17
CA TYR A 802 12.94 22.32 19.35
C TYR A 802 14.16 23.16 18.95
N LYS A 803 15.14 23.34 19.84
CA LYS A 803 16.37 24.08 19.50
C LYS A 803 17.19 23.39 18.39
N GLY A 804 17.13 22.05 18.28
CA GLY A 804 17.73 21.32 17.17
C GLY A 804 17.05 21.65 15.84
N LEU A 805 15.72 21.65 15.81
CA LEU A 805 14.94 22.05 14.64
C LEU A 805 15.22 23.51 14.23
N LEU A 806 15.34 24.41 15.21
CA LEU A 806 15.71 25.81 14.97
C LEU A 806 17.05 25.93 14.23
N HIS A 807 18.07 25.17 14.66
CA HIS A 807 19.37 25.13 13.99
C HIS A 807 19.29 24.56 12.56
N GLN A 808 18.65 23.39 12.39
CA GLN A 808 18.50 22.75 11.07
C GLN A 808 17.81 23.67 10.08
N TRP A 809 16.67 24.24 10.49
CA TRP A 809 15.81 24.99 9.58
C TRP A 809 16.34 26.39 9.28
N TYR A 810 17.07 27.04 10.20
CA TYR A 810 17.75 28.30 9.88
C TYR A 810 18.93 28.09 8.94
N ALA A 811 19.71 27.02 9.15
CA ALA A 811 20.77 26.66 8.22
C ALA A 811 20.23 26.33 6.82
N ALA A 812 19.18 25.52 6.74
CA ALA A 812 18.52 25.20 5.47
C ALA A 812 17.87 26.43 4.81
N ALA A 813 17.25 27.32 5.58
CA ALA A 813 16.69 28.57 5.07
C ALA A 813 17.77 29.46 4.45
N ALA A 814 18.94 29.56 5.07
CA ALA A 814 20.07 30.32 4.52
C ALA A 814 20.61 29.74 3.20
N GLN A 815 20.50 28.42 2.97
CA GLN A 815 20.89 27.83 1.68
C GLN A 815 19.99 28.27 0.52
N VAL A 816 18.68 28.43 0.76
CA VAL A 816 17.70 28.79 -0.29
C VAL A 816 17.38 30.29 -0.33
N ALA A 817 17.67 31.02 0.75
CA ALA A 817 17.55 32.46 0.87
C ALA A 817 18.85 33.07 1.44
N PRO A 818 19.92 33.17 0.62
CA PRO A 818 21.26 33.53 1.09
C PRO A 818 21.37 34.88 1.79
N PHE A 819 20.46 35.82 1.53
CA PHE A 819 20.44 37.13 2.19
C PHE A 819 20.27 37.04 3.72
N THR A 820 19.73 35.92 4.23
CA THR A 820 19.56 35.69 5.67
C THR A 820 20.85 35.23 6.36
N ALA A 821 21.83 34.71 5.61
CA ALA A 821 23.04 34.08 6.14
C ALA A 821 23.83 34.99 7.09
N ALA A 822 23.93 36.28 6.77
CA ALA A 822 24.64 37.27 7.58
C ALA A 822 24.06 37.43 9.00
N LYS A 823 22.75 37.19 9.17
CA LYS A 823 22.07 37.28 10.48
C LYS A 823 22.10 35.94 11.22
N VAL A 824 21.91 34.82 10.52
CA VAL A 824 21.78 33.51 11.17
C VAL A 824 23.11 32.83 11.45
N ALA A 825 24.10 32.91 10.55
CA ALA A 825 25.35 32.15 10.70
C ALA A 825 26.14 32.49 12.00
N PRO A 826 26.24 33.76 12.44
CA PRO A 826 26.93 34.10 13.69
C PRO A 826 26.30 33.47 14.94
N VAL A 827 24.95 33.46 15.01
CA VAL A 827 24.24 32.90 16.16
C VAL A 827 24.22 31.38 16.15
N LEU A 828 24.11 30.74 14.98
CA LEU A 828 24.26 29.30 14.85
C LEU A 828 25.66 28.85 15.29
N LYS A 829 26.72 29.56 14.86
CA LYS A 829 28.10 29.30 15.29
C LYS A 829 28.30 29.43 16.80
N THR A 830 27.79 30.51 17.39
CA THR A 830 27.91 30.76 18.82
C THR A 830 27.17 29.71 19.64
N SER A 831 25.93 29.40 19.23
CA SER A 831 25.11 28.40 19.90
C SER A 831 25.65 26.97 19.75
N ALA A 832 26.18 26.58 18.59
CA ALA A 832 26.76 25.25 18.39
C ALA A 832 28.01 25.04 19.26
N ARG A 833 28.83 26.09 19.44
CA ARG A 833 29.96 26.07 20.38
C ARG A 833 29.52 25.97 21.82
N ALA A 834 28.39 26.59 22.19
CA ALA A 834 27.81 26.44 23.53
C ALA A 834 27.30 25.02 23.76
N ALA A 835 26.57 24.44 22.79
CA ALA A 835 26.12 23.05 22.85
C ALA A 835 27.28 22.06 22.99
N ALA A 836 28.34 22.20 22.19
CA ALA A 836 29.52 21.35 22.25
C ALA A 836 30.24 21.38 23.62
N LYS A 837 30.18 22.51 24.33
CA LYS A 837 30.75 22.63 25.69
C LYS A 837 29.95 21.88 26.75
N THR A 838 28.65 21.69 26.56
CA THR A 838 27.82 20.93 27.50
C THR A 838 27.83 19.42 27.23
N CYS A 839 28.52 18.96 26.20
CA CYS A 839 28.64 17.53 25.85
C CYS A 839 29.85 16.87 26.49
N THR A 840 29.88 16.85 27.82
CA THR A 840 31.01 16.31 28.62
C THR A 840 30.56 15.34 29.70
N GLY A 841 29.29 14.97 29.71
CA GLY A 841 28.64 14.28 30.83
C GLY A 841 28.24 12.84 30.57
N GLY A 842 27.42 12.32 31.48
CA GLY A 842 26.78 11.01 31.37
C GLY A 842 27.75 9.82 31.44
N LYS A 843 27.24 8.63 31.07
CA LYS A 843 28.00 7.37 31.16
C LYS A 843 29.09 7.26 30.10
N SER A 844 28.87 7.90 28.95
CA SER A 844 29.83 7.92 27.85
C SER A 844 30.95 8.96 28.04
N GLY A 845 30.75 9.94 28.94
CA GLY A 845 31.62 11.11 29.07
C GLY A 845 31.48 12.12 27.93
N THR A 846 30.53 11.90 27.01
CA THR A 846 30.25 12.76 25.86
C THR A 846 28.75 13.08 25.73
N GLU A 847 27.92 12.72 26.70
CA GLU A 847 26.49 13.04 26.67
C GLU A 847 26.28 14.56 26.84
N CYS A 848 25.27 15.07 26.14
CA CYS A 848 24.95 16.49 26.05
C CYS A 848 23.82 16.91 26.98
N GLY A 849 24.04 18.03 27.66
CA GLY A 849 23.00 18.73 28.43
C GLY A 849 22.05 19.56 27.57
N PHE A 850 20.97 20.02 28.19
CA PHE A 850 19.96 20.85 27.50
C PHE A 850 20.23 22.35 27.62
N ALA A 851 20.65 22.84 28.79
CA ALA A 851 20.83 24.25 29.10
C ALA A 851 22.21 24.79 28.65
N TRP A 852 22.36 24.99 27.34
CA TRP A 852 23.65 25.40 26.72
C TRP A 852 24.22 26.72 27.26
N ALA A 853 23.35 27.63 27.72
CA ALA A 853 23.76 28.91 28.29
C ALA A 853 24.53 28.76 29.62
N ASN A 854 24.36 27.65 30.35
CA ASN A 854 25.09 27.39 31.60
C ASN A 854 26.59 27.12 31.34
N GLY A 855 26.94 26.69 30.13
CA GLY A 855 28.33 26.42 29.73
C GLY A 855 28.93 25.13 30.31
N THR A 856 28.18 24.40 31.13
CA THR A 856 28.55 23.09 31.69
C THR A 856 27.41 22.09 31.50
N TYR A 857 27.73 20.79 31.49
CA TYR A 857 26.74 19.72 31.53
C TYR A 857 25.82 19.87 32.75
N ASP A 858 24.52 19.68 32.57
CA ASP A 858 23.46 19.98 33.55
C ASP A 858 22.73 18.74 34.08
N ASP A 859 23.30 17.54 33.85
CA ASP A 859 22.70 16.23 34.19
C ASP A 859 21.36 15.91 33.49
N ASP A 860 20.88 16.78 32.59
CA ASP A 860 19.65 16.58 31.82
C ASP A 860 19.95 15.95 30.45
N THR A 861 20.13 14.63 30.44
CA THR A 861 20.44 13.83 29.25
C THR A 861 19.20 13.20 28.61
N GLY A 862 19.25 12.96 27.30
CA GLY A 862 18.15 12.34 26.55
C GLY A 862 18.36 12.41 25.04
N ALA A 863 17.54 11.67 24.29
CA ALA A 863 17.63 11.64 22.84
C ALA A 863 17.42 13.04 22.23
N GLY A 864 16.54 13.86 22.83
CA GLY A 864 16.30 15.23 22.38
C GLY A 864 17.53 16.12 22.48
N GLN A 865 18.27 16.02 23.58
CA GLN A 865 19.47 16.79 23.84
C GLN A 865 20.60 16.40 22.88
N GLU A 866 20.80 15.09 22.65
CA GLU A 866 21.74 14.60 21.64
C GLU A 866 21.36 15.06 20.23
N MET A 867 20.08 14.98 19.86
CA MET A 867 19.60 15.45 18.56
C MET A 867 19.78 16.96 18.38
N ASN A 868 19.57 17.75 19.44
CA ASN A 868 19.80 19.19 19.41
C ASN A 868 21.28 19.52 19.18
N ALA A 869 22.17 18.86 19.93
CA ALA A 869 23.60 19.08 19.80
C ALA A 869 24.11 18.65 18.42
N LEU A 870 23.68 17.47 17.93
CA LEU A 870 23.99 17.00 16.58
C LEU A 870 23.56 18.03 15.53
N SER A 871 22.31 18.47 15.60
CA SER A 871 21.72 19.46 14.68
C SER A 871 22.48 20.79 14.70
N ALA A 872 22.87 21.25 15.88
CA ALA A 872 23.63 22.49 16.02
C ALA A 872 25.03 22.38 15.41
N VAL A 873 25.73 21.26 15.62
CA VAL A 873 27.05 21.02 15.04
C VAL A 873 26.97 20.85 13.51
N VAL A 874 26.01 20.06 13.02
CA VAL A 874 25.78 19.85 11.58
C VAL A 874 25.42 21.16 10.89
N SER A 875 24.70 22.07 11.54
CA SER A 875 24.35 23.38 10.98
C SER A 875 25.56 24.20 10.49
N LEU A 876 26.75 23.99 11.08
CA LEU A 876 27.97 24.68 10.70
C LEU A 876 28.56 24.18 9.38
N LEU A 877 28.24 22.95 8.98
CA LEU A 877 28.70 22.31 7.75
C LEU A 877 27.75 22.57 6.57
N MET A 878 26.52 23.02 6.85
CA MET A 878 25.49 23.25 5.84
C MET A 878 25.84 24.28 4.77
N PRO A 879 26.52 25.42 5.06
CA PRO A 879 26.86 26.41 4.03
C PRO A 879 27.69 25.84 2.87
N GLU A 880 28.60 24.90 3.16
CA GLU A 880 29.48 24.25 2.17
C GLU A 880 28.86 22.96 1.58
N SER A 881 27.71 22.53 2.10
CA SER A 881 26.99 21.34 1.64
C SER A 881 26.16 21.64 0.40
N ALA A 882 25.88 20.61 -0.42
CA ALA A 882 25.06 20.78 -1.62
C ALA A 882 23.67 21.35 -1.27
N ALA A 883 23.20 22.29 -2.09
CA ALA A 883 21.90 22.92 -1.93
C ALA A 883 20.74 21.90 -2.12
N PRO A 884 19.55 22.14 -1.52
CA PRO A 884 18.40 21.27 -1.69
C PRO A 884 18.03 21.05 -3.16
N LEU A 885 17.94 19.78 -3.55
CA LEU A 885 17.60 19.36 -4.91
C LEU A 885 16.18 19.82 -5.31
N THR A 886 15.97 19.91 -6.62
CA THR A 886 14.66 20.06 -7.26
C THR A 886 14.42 18.83 -8.14
N ALA A 887 13.21 18.65 -8.65
CA ALA A 887 12.93 17.57 -9.61
C ALA A 887 13.84 17.60 -10.85
N LYS A 888 14.34 18.78 -11.25
CA LYS A 888 15.28 18.92 -12.38
C LYS A 888 16.68 18.42 -12.01
N THR A 889 17.22 18.85 -10.87
CA THR A 889 18.58 18.49 -10.45
C THR A 889 18.66 17.05 -9.93
N ALA A 890 17.59 16.52 -9.32
CA ALA A 890 17.50 15.13 -8.91
C ALA A 890 17.56 14.15 -10.09
N LYS A 891 16.98 14.51 -11.24
CA LYS A 891 17.05 13.71 -12.49
C LYS A 891 18.43 13.77 -13.15
N ALA A 892 19.15 14.87 -13.01
CA ALA A 892 20.48 15.04 -13.59
C ALA A 892 21.58 14.28 -12.83
N GLY A 893 21.38 13.97 -11.54
CA GLY A 893 22.31 13.20 -10.71
C GLY A 893 22.17 11.67 -10.79
N GLY A 894 21.25 11.16 -11.60
CA GLY A 894 21.01 9.72 -11.77
C GLY A 894 22.01 9.06 -12.72
N GLY A 895 23.26 8.91 -12.31
CA GLY A 895 24.27 8.13 -13.01
C GLY A 895 25.70 8.48 -12.58
N GLY A 896 26.39 7.55 -11.93
CA GLY A 896 27.80 7.72 -11.55
C GLY A 896 28.34 6.58 -10.70
N ASP A 897 28.72 5.51 -11.38
CA ASP A 897 29.57 4.43 -10.89
C ASP A 897 30.94 4.97 -10.42
N ASN A 898 31.60 4.22 -9.52
CA ASN A 898 32.94 4.54 -9.03
C ASN A 898 33.97 4.53 -10.17
N GLY A 899 34.83 5.55 -10.23
CA GLY A 899 36.20 5.37 -10.72
C GLY A 899 36.78 6.49 -11.58
N GLY A 900 37.95 6.97 -11.17
CA GLY A 900 39.05 7.24 -12.10
C GLY A 900 39.16 8.65 -12.66
N LYS A 901 40.22 9.34 -12.23
CA LYS A 901 40.85 10.45 -12.98
C LYS A 901 41.10 10.02 -14.43
N ASP A 902 40.81 10.89 -15.39
CA ASP A 902 41.76 11.47 -16.34
C ASP A 902 41.04 12.15 -17.53
N GLY A 903 41.66 13.19 -18.08
CA GLY A 903 41.62 13.41 -19.53
C GLY A 903 40.79 14.59 -20.07
N ASN A 904 41.44 15.73 -20.15
CA ASN A 904 41.10 16.94 -20.91
C ASN A 904 40.88 16.71 -22.42
N ALA A 905 39.89 17.41 -23.01
CA ALA A 905 39.76 17.94 -24.40
C ALA A 905 38.24 18.02 -24.74
N GLY A 906 37.61 19.10 -25.21
CA GLY A 906 38.06 20.22 -26.02
C GLY A 906 37.13 20.28 -27.25
N GLY A 907 36.47 21.42 -27.51
CA GLY A 907 36.04 21.78 -28.87
C GLY A 907 34.54 21.87 -29.20
N ASN A 908 33.99 23.07 -28.97
CA ASN A 908 33.38 23.95 -29.97
C ASN A 908 32.07 23.59 -30.73
N SER A 909 31.13 24.53 -30.57
CA SER A 909 30.35 25.26 -31.59
C SER A 909 29.16 24.62 -32.33
N ASN A 910 28.02 25.29 -32.10
CA ASN A 910 27.06 25.83 -33.08
C ASN A 910 26.39 24.89 -34.08
N ASN A 911 25.05 24.85 -34.04
CA ASN A 911 24.31 25.69 -34.99
C ASN A 911 22.85 25.94 -34.61
N ASN A 912 22.49 27.22 -34.72
CA ASN A 912 21.15 27.76 -34.81
C ASN A 912 20.46 27.29 -36.09
N GLY A 913 19.13 27.15 -36.01
CA GLY A 913 18.24 27.01 -37.15
C GLY A 913 16.83 27.41 -36.76
N THR A 914 16.56 28.71 -36.82
CA THR A 914 15.27 29.40 -36.60
C THR A 914 14.35 29.32 -37.82
N SER A 915 13.11 29.80 -37.60
CA SER A 915 11.98 30.09 -38.52
C SER A 915 11.03 28.92 -38.75
N GLY A 916 9.73 28.99 -38.43
CA GLY A 916 8.75 30.09 -38.63
C GLY A 916 7.99 29.81 -39.95
N GLY A 917 6.68 29.86 -40.10
CA GLY A 917 5.52 30.20 -39.29
C GLY A 917 4.26 29.91 -40.14
N ASP A 918 3.09 30.25 -39.58
CA ASP A 918 1.79 30.52 -40.23
C ASP A 918 0.95 29.39 -40.86
N GLY A 919 -0.09 29.00 -40.10
CA GLY A 919 -1.46 29.51 -40.32
C GLY A 919 -2.24 29.08 -41.57
N ALA A 920 -3.30 28.27 -41.36
CA ALA A 920 -4.56 28.40 -42.10
C ALA A 920 -5.73 27.69 -41.39
N LYS A 921 -6.72 28.47 -40.96
CA LYS A 921 -8.11 28.02 -40.74
C LYS A 921 -8.78 27.80 -42.10
N LYS A 922 -9.66 26.80 -42.21
CA LYS A 922 -10.87 26.86 -43.05
C LYS A 922 -11.95 25.92 -42.49
N ASP A 923 -13.10 26.52 -42.21
CA ASP A 923 -14.39 25.87 -42.00
C ASP A 923 -14.92 25.19 -43.27
N GLY A 924 -15.84 24.23 -43.10
CA GLY A 924 -16.96 24.09 -44.04
C GLY A 924 -17.41 22.67 -44.43
N SER A 925 -18.56 22.30 -43.88
CA SER A 925 -19.66 21.56 -44.54
C SER A 925 -19.64 20.00 -44.58
N SER A 926 -20.45 19.45 -43.68
CA SER A 926 -21.50 18.45 -43.88
C SER A 926 -21.64 17.74 -45.25
N ALA A 927 -21.64 16.40 -45.19
CA ALA A 927 -22.45 15.57 -46.08
C ALA A 927 -23.19 14.53 -45.22
N GLY A 928 -24.52 14.63 -45.19
CA GLY A 928 -25.38 13.67 -44.54
C GLY A 928 -25.63 12.43 -45.42
N VAL A 929 -25.75 11.28 -44.78
CA VAL A 929 -26.42 10.11 -45.36
C VAL A 929 -27.49 9.67 -44.37
N LYS A 930 -28.75 9.90 -44.76
CA LYS A 930 -29.96 9.31 -44.16
C LYS A 930 -30.24 7.97 -44.86
N MET A 931 -30.40 6.91 -44.08
CA MET A 931 -31.30 5.77 -44.31
C MET A 931 -31.63 5.25 -42.91
N GLY A 932 -32.84 4.98 -42.47
CA GLY A 932 -34.15 4.81 -43.12
C GLY A 932 -34.91 3.96 -42.11
N VAL A 933 -35.98 4.52 -41.53
CA VAL A 933 -36.81 3.87 -40.52
C VAL A 933 -37.80 2.95 -41.23
N GLU A 934 -37.82 1.68 -40.86
CA GLU A 934 -39.02 0.85 -40.90
C GLU A 934 -39.17 0.18 -39.53
N GLY A 935 -40.17 0.63 -38.77
CA GLY A 935 -40.65 -0.08 -37.60
C GLY A 935 -41.73 -1.07 -38.00
N SER A 936 -41.77 -2.23 -37.36
CA SER A 936 -42.99 -3.01 -37.12
C SER A 936 -42.74 -4.23 -36.21
N VAL A 937 -43.42 -4.19 -35.07
CA VAL A 937 -44.03 -5.28 -34.28
C VAL A 937 -43.23 -5.94 -33.13
N MET A 938 -43.74 -5.63 -31.94
CA MET A 938 -43.56 -6.20 -30.61
C MET A 938 -44.13 -7.62 -30.44
N ALA A 939 -43.55 -8.32 -29.45
CA ALA A 939 -44.11 -9.40 -28.60
C ALA A 939 -44.02 -10.86 -29.10
N MET A 940 -43.25 -11.70 -28.38
CA MET A 940 -43.78 -12.74 -27.47
C MET A 940 -42.66 -13.59 -26.87
N LEU A 941 -42.44 -13.48 -25.55
CA LEU A 941 -42.57 -14.56 -24.55
C LEU A 941 -42.12 -14.07 -23.16
N ALA A 942 -42.99 -13.25 -22.57
CA ALA A 942 -43.19 -13.16 -21.13
C ALA A 942 -44.57 -13.78 -20.87
N ALA A 943 -44.63 -15.05 -20.45
CA ALA A 943 -45.88 -15.70 -20.05
C ALA A 943 -45.60 -16.93 -19.18
N ALA A 944 -45.44 -16.69 -17.88
CA ALA A 944 -45.96 -17.56 -16.83
C ALA A 944 -46.01 -16.70 -15.54
N CYS A 945 -47.19 -16.14 -15.24
CA CYS A 945 -47.67 -15.67 -13.91
C CYS A 945 -48.64 -14.46 -13.94
N VAL A 946 -49.47 -14.29 -14.98
CA VAL A 946 -50.77 -13.60 -14.82
C VAL A 946 -51.84 -14.39 -15.55
N GLY A 947 -52.50 -15.27 -14.82
CA GLY A 947 -53.61 -16.07 -15.30
C GLY A 947 -54.37 -16.67 -14.13
N ALA A 948 -54.84 -15.84 -13.19
CA ALA A 948 -55.90 -16.19 -12.23
C ALA A 948 -56.29 -15.01 -11.33
N VAL A 949 -56.86 -13.93 -11.87
CA VAL A 949 -57.93 -13.14 -11.20
C VAL A 949 -58.75 -12.44 -12.29
N VAL A 950 -59.74 -13.13 -12.86
CA VAL A 950 -61.16 -12.73 -13.00
C VAL A 950 -61.86 -13.88 -13.74
N LEU A 951 -62.29 -14.89 -12.97
CA LEU A 951 -63.47 -15.69 -13.30
C LEU A 951 -64.21 -15.91 -11.98
N GLY A 952 -65.30 -15.14 -11.81
CA GLY A 952 -66.47 -15.30 -10.93
C GLY A 952 -66.29 -15.90 -9.53
N VAL A 953 -66.85 -15.35 -8.46
CA VAL A 953 -68.32 -15.26 -8.30
C VAL A 953 -69.03 -16.42 -9.01
N ALA A 954 -68.82 -17.64 -8.54
CA ALA A 954 -69.83 -18.69 -8.38
C ALA A 954 -69.17 -19.90 -7.70
N LEU A 955 -69.59 -20.12 -6.45
CA LEU A 955 -69.25 -21.18 -5.47
C LEU A 955 -68.14 -20.85 -4.48
#